data_AF-A0A9E2I8F9-F1
#
_entry.id   AF-A0A9E2I8F9-F1
#
_cell.length_a   1.000
_cell.length_b   1.000
_cell.length_c   1.000
_cell.angle_alpha   90.00
_cell.angle_beta   90.00
_cell.angle_gamma   90.00
#
_symmetry.space_group_name_H-M   'P 1'
#
loop_
_entity.id
_entity.type
_entity.pdbx_description
1 polymer ?
#
loop_
_entity_poly.entity_id
_entity_poly.type
_entity_poly.pdbx_seq_one_letter_code
_entity_poly.pdbx_strand_id
1 'polypeptide(L)'
;HSPYTTHGLTIVNGEFSVPPFEPGEIYPWGTDVIGRDIMSLIIAGAQQTLFLTGLVVLARMVVGFSLGAVAGWLNGSWIDRLLLRMSEIIAAFPTLLLAMILILALGIRQGMRPFIIALCFVGWGDIMQFIRGEVMSIRPQLFIESAVALGARTPRIILKHVLPNLIPTLISLVALEMGAVLMLLGELGFIGIFIGGGAFAELAMYVPPYHYSDVPEWSALLSSIRPYARSYPWTATYTALAFFVAILGFNLFGEGIRRMVERIGVEVTRLITNRYTVAVAAIAIVGFVWTRGSTGATAFYQRQADAFDGQQAMIHVEVLSDPALYGRAVGTSGVDAAAEYIAEQFETMDIQPAGEQLTYFQTRSRSFESLDALPLLSIEDDDSSLVYHQDYVEYSGENRNLGEASGPVRFVALGELTRIGDWDQKIPALEELDYSDEILLTLAENDLRNLEYLPRKGILIVARDPVDLRRHYTLSFLDPHDVFFGTQQQRGQDTPTLWISEAVADRLLEGTGYTVRQLRSIDEGLDQDEIFEVPTGTPVSMEVQGSARENVPVRHVIGHLPGTYGQPGEFELDNKMIVVLAQYDSPPLVPDGDSYPAANDNASGVAVMLEVIRIMQETGYQPYKTFLFVTYSGEGLEGGAVFHPEVSKFLQTKYGFSTIFEVEAIVDLRGLGAESGNDLLLSTGGSLRLANLFESAARRMGVPVRRASEQVDMSIVFDDRSLWEGSQEAPSIGISWDGWEATARTSSDIIEAISVDNLEEAGRALSLALMILGRETQY
;
A
#
# COMPACT_ATOMS: atom_id res chain seq x y z
N HIS A 1 -8.86 -24.33 13.24
CA HIS A 1 -8.77 -22.87 13.33
C HIS A 1 -8.69 -22.29 11.92
N SER A 2 -9.07 -21.03 11.72
CA SER A 2 -8.83 -20.35 10.45
C SER A 2 -7.39 -19.80 10.47
N PRO A 3 -6.62 -19.89 9.36
CA PRO A 3 -5.29 -19.27 9.29
C PRO A 3 -5.34 -17.74 9.34
N TYR A 4 -6.54 -17.14 9.29
CA TYR A 4 -6.77 -15.70 9.24
C TYR A 4 -7.27 -15.12 10.56
N THR A 5 -7.71 -15.95 11.51
CA THR A 5 -8.22 -15.46 12.79
C THR A 5 -7.05 -15.12 13.69
N THR A 6 -7.02 -13.88 14.19
CA THR A 6 -6.05 -13.43 15.17
C THR A 6 -6.62 -13.64 16.59
N HIS A 7 -5.74 -13.84 17.55
CA HIS A 7 -6.13 -14.05 18.93
C HIS A 7 -5.24 -13.19 19.83
N GLY A 8 -5.81 -12.10 20.37
CA GLY A 8 -5.16 -11.21 21.34
C GLY A 8 -5.09 -11.81 22.74
N LEU A 9 -5.14 -10.96 23.78
CA LEU A 9 -5.09 -11.40 25.18
C LEU A 9 -6.14 -12.48 25.49
N THR A 10 -5.70 -13.64 25.98
CA THR A 10 -6.58 -14.74 26.37
C THR A 10 -6.23 -15.26 27.76
N ILE A 11 -7.14 -16.01 28.37
CA ILE A 11 -6.92 -16.66 29.67
C ILE A 11 -6.57 -18.12 29.41
N VAL A 12 -5.29 -18.48 29.59
CA VAL A 12 -4.80 -19.87 29.49
C VAL A 12 -4.54 -20.36 30.91
N ASN A 13 -5.18 -21.46 31.33
CA ASN A 13 -5.03 -22.04 32.66
C ASN A 13 -5.33 -21.08 33.84
N GLY A 14 -6.17 -20.06 33.62
CA GLY A 14 -6.53 -19.08 34.65
C GLY A 14 -5.56 -17.89 34.76
N GLU A 15 -4.53 -17.81 33.91
CA GLU A 15 -3.61 -16.69 33.81
C GLU A 15 -3.79 -15.94 32.49
N PHE A 16 -3.61 -14.62 32.51
CA PHE A 16 -3.60 -13.80 31.31
C PHE A 16 -2.35 -14.11 30.48
N SER A 17 -2.55 -14.50 29.23
CA SER A 17 -1.50 -14.80 28.26
C SER A 17 -1.72 -13.96 27.01
N VAL A 18 -0.64 -13.42 26.46
CA VAL A 18 -0.63 -12.70 25.18
C VAL A 18 0.02 -13.59 24.12
N PRO A 19 -0.39 -13.49 22.84
CA PRO A 19 0.32 -14.16 21.76
C PRO A 19 1.79 -13.71 21.70
N PRO A 20 2.72 -14.56 21.21
CA PRO A 20 2.48 -15.90 20.69
C PRO A 20 2.25 -16.96 21.78
N PHE A 21 1.17 -17.73 21.64
CA PHE A 21 0.86 -18.90 22.47
C PHE A 21 1.74 -20.10 22.10
N GLU A 22 2.24 -20.79 23.13
CA GLU A 22 3.03 -22.00 22.98
C GLU A 22 2.20 -23.19 22.46
N PRO A 23 2.85 -24.22 21.87
CA PRO A 23 2.19 -25.45 21.45
C PRO A 23 1.43 -26.11 22.61
N GLY A 24 0.13 -26.35 22.41
CA GLY A 24 -0.77 -26.91 23.42
C GLY A 24 -2.00 -27.58 22.82
N GLU A 25 -3.01 -27.86 23.65
CA GLU A 25 -4.23 -28.56 23.18
C GLU A 25 -5.06 -27.74 22.20
N ILE A 26 -5.11 -26.42 22.38
CA ILE A 26 -5.88 -25.50 21.52
C ILE A 26 -5.09 -25.16 20.24
N TYR A 27 -3.80 -24.87 20.38
CA TYR A 27 -2.89 -24.56 19.26
C TYR A 27 -1.79 -25.62 19.18
N PRO A 28 -1.97 -26.73 18.44
CA PRO A 28 -1.03 -27.86 18.46
C PRO A 28 0.41 -27.52 18.09
N TRP A 29 0.60 -26.56 17.19
CA TRP A 29 1.93 -26.07 16.75
C TRP A 29 2.24 -24.66 17.27
N GLY A 30 1.44 -24.17 18.21
CA GLY A 30 1.50 -22.80 18.72
C GLY A 30 0.91 -21.78 17.75
N THR A 31 1.07 -20.52 18.10
CA THR A 31 0.63 -19.37 17.28
C THR A 31 1.79 -18.46 16.91
N ASP A 32 1.55 -17.60 15.92
CA ASP A 32 2.45 -16.49 15.61
C ASP A 32 2.22 -15.29 16.55
N VAL A 33 2.94 -14.18 16.30
CA VAL A 33 2.93 -12.98 17.15
C VAL A 33 1.60 -12.26 17.24
N ILE A 34 0.69 -12.49 16.30
CA ILE A 34 -0.67 -11.94 16.32
C ILE A 34 -1.71 -13.01 16.68
N GLY A 35 -1.27 -14.17 17.16
CA GLY A 35 -2.14 -15.23 17.68
C GLY A 35 -2.78 -16.11 16.62
N ARG A 36 -2.30 -16.10 15.36
CA ARG A 36 -2.80 -17.01 14.32
C ARG A 36 -2.23 -18.42 14.50
N ASP A 37 -3.07 -19.43 14.31
CA ASP A 37 -2.67 -20.85 14.42
C ASP A 37 -1.67 -21.26 13.33
N ILE A 38 -0.45 -21.63 13.74
CA ILE A 38 0.65 -22.00 12.83
C ILE A 38 0.32 -23.25 12.03
N MET A 39 -0.41 -24.20 12.62
CA MET A 39 -0.80 -25.41 11.91
C MET A 39 -1.70 -25.08 10.72
N SER A 40 -2.74 -24.28 10.95
CA SER A 40 -3.62 -23.79 9.89
C SER A 40 -2.85 -22.96 8.85
N LEU A 41 -1.92 -22.10 9.28
CA LEU A 41 -1.08 -21.29 8.38
C LEU A 41 -0.17 -22.14 7.49
N ILE A 42 0.47 -23.19 8.02
CA ILE A 42 1.32 -24.09 7.23
C ILE A 42 0.50 -24.89 6.22
N ILE A 43 -0.66 -25.42 6.62
CA ILE A 43 -1.52 -26.20 5.72
C ILE A 43 -2.08 -25.31 4.61
N ALA A 44 -2.60 -24.13 4.95
CA ALA A 44 -3.11 -23.17 3.97
C ALA A 44 -1.98 -22.63 3.07
N GLY A 45 -0.82 -22.33 3.66
CA GLY A 45 0.36 -21.83 2.96
C GLY A 45 0.97 -22.82 1.99
N ALA A 46 0.83 -24.13 2.25
CA ALA A 46 1.31 -25.17 1.35
C ALA A 46 0.73 -25.02 -0.05
N GLN A 47 -0.55 -24.67 -0.17
CA GLN A 47 -1.21 -24.50 -1.46
C GLN A 47 -0.56 -23.36 -2.26
N GLN A 48 -0.35 -22.20 -1.65
CA GLN A 48 0.21 -21.03 -2.34
C GLN A 48 1.68 -21.25 -2.69
N THR A 49 2.49 -21.73 -1.75
CA THR A 49 3.92 -21.95 -1.93
C THR A 49 4.20 -23.02 -2.98
N LEU A 50 3.49 -24.16 -2.96
CA LEU A 50 3.67 -25.23 -3.94
C LEU A 50 3.13 -24.84 -5.33
N PHE A 51 2.03 -24.09 -5.39
CA PHE A 51 1.49 -23.60 -6.65
C PHE A 51 2.43 -22.61 -7.33
N LEU A 52 2.96 -21.62 -6.59
CA LEU A 52 3.96 -20.68 -7.10
C LEU A 52 5.22 -21.42 -7.58
N THR A 53 5.75 -22.34 -6.76
CA THR A 53 6.91 -23.15 -7.12
C THR A 53 6.67 -23.90 -8.43
N GLY A 54 5.50 -24.54 -8.58
CA GLY A 54 5.12 -25.24 -9.80
C GLY A 54 5.08 -24.34 -11.03
N LEU A 55 4.54 -23.12 -10.91
CA LEU A 55 4.52 -22.14 -12.01
C LEU A 55 5.92 -21.66 -12.40
N VAL A 56 6.78 -21.39 -11.41
CA VAL A 56 8.18 -21.00 -11.64
C VAL A 56 8.93 -22.10 -12.37
N VAL A 57 8.85 -23.35 -11.88
CA VAL A 57 9.52 -24.50 -12.50
C VAL A 57 9.00 -24.72 -13.91
N LEU A 58 7.68 -24.64 -14.13
CA LEU A 58 7.11 -24.76 -15.47
C LEU A 58 7.63 -23.68 -16.42
N ALA A 59 7.69 -22.42 -15.98
CA ALA A 59 8.24 -21.32 -16.76
C ALA A 59 9.72 -21.54 -17.10
N ARG A 60 10.54 -21.92 -16.11
CA ARG A 60 11.95 -22.28 -16.32
C ARG A 60 12.11 -23.43 -17.32
N MET A 61 11.29 -24.47 -17.21
CA MET A 61 11.33 -25.61 -18.13
C MET A 61 10.98 -25.21 -19.55
N VAL A 62 9.96 -24.38 -19.76
CA VAL A 62 9.57 -23.92 -21.11
C VAL A 62 10.68 -23.07 -21.74
N VAL A 63 11.22 -22.10 -21.00
CA VAL A 63 12.28 -21.21 -21.50
C VAL A 63 13.58 -21.99 -21.70
N GLY A 64 14.01 -22.72 -20.67
CA GLY A 64 15.23 -23.53 -20.68
C GLY A 64 15.21 -24.61 -21.76
N PHE A 65 14.10 -25.34 -21.92
CA PHE A 65 13.96 -26.33 -23.00
C PHE A 65 14.04 -25.67 -24.37
N SER A 66 13.32 -24.58 -24.59
CA SER A 66 13.28 -23.90 -25.89
C SER A 66 14.67 -23.41 -26.29
N LEU A 67 15.36 -22.71 -25.39
CA LEU A 67 16.70 -22.19 -25.64
C LEU A 67 17.75 -23.30 -25.72
N GLY A 68 17.65 -24.32 -24.85
CA GLY A 68 18.58 -25.45 -24.81
C GLY A 68 18.46 -26.34 -26.04
N ALA A 69 17.24 -26.59 -26.52
CA ALA A 69 17.01 -27.34 -27.74
C ALA A 69 17.55 -26.59 -28.97
N VAL A 70 17.40 -25.26 -29.03
CA VAL A 70 17.97 -24.43 -30.09
C VAL A 70 19.50 -24.43 -30.02
N ALA A 71 20.09 -24.20 -28.85
CA ALA A 71 21.54 -24.20 -28.64
C ALA A 71 22.16 -25.57 -28.98
N GLY A 72 21.56 -26.66 -28.51
CA GLY A 72 22.04 -28.02 -28.78
C GLY A 72 21.87 -28.43 -30.24
N TRP A 73 20.76 -28.03 -30.88
CA TRP A 73 20.55 -28.29 -32.31
C TRP A 73 21.52 -27.51 -33.19
N LEU A 74 21.82 -26.27 -32.83
CA LEU A 74 22.75 -25.38 -33.53
C LEU A 74 24.14 -25.37 -32.87
N ASN A 75 24.55 -26.48 -32.24
CA ASN A 75 25.82 -26.59 -31.54
C ASN A 75 27.00 -26.07 -32.38
N GLY A 76 27.83 -25.20 -31.80
CA GLY A 76 28.97 -24.55 -32.45
C GLY A 76 28.63 -23.28 -33.24
N SER A 77 27.34 -22.92 -33.36
CA SER A 77 26.91 -21.66 -33.97
C SER A 77 27.19 -20.44 -33.08
N TRP A 78 27.02 -19.25 -33.65
CA TRP A 78 27.07 -18.02 -32.86
C TRP A 78 25.91 -17.91 -31.87
N ILE A 79 24.73 -18.46 -32.19
CA ILE A 79 23.54 -18.48 -31.32
C ILE A 79 23.81 -19.34 -30.09
N ASP A 80 24.38 -20.53 -30.29
CA ASP A 80 24.81 -21.42 -29.21
C ASP A 80 25.80 -20.71 -28.26
N ARG A 81 26.84 -20.07 -28.81
CA ARG A 81 27.79 -19.27 -28.03
C ARG A 81 27.11 -18.11 -27.29
N LEU A 82 26.19 -17.39 -27.93
CA LEU A 82 25.48 -16.28 -27.28
C LEU A 82 24.64 -16.76 -26.10
N LEU A 83 23.86 -17.84 -26.26
CA LEU A 83 23.01 -18.38 -25.21
C LEU A 83 23.83 -18.90 -24.02
N LEU A 84 24.95 -19.59 -24.28
CA LEU A 84 25.90 -19.98 -23.23
C LEU A 84 26.47 -18.76 -22.50
N ARG A 85 26.90 -17.73 -23.23
CA ARG A 85 27.43 -16.49 -22.62
C ARG A 85 26.39 -15.76 -21.76
N MET A 86 25.14 -15.67 -22.22
CA MET A 86 24.07 -15.04 -21.44
C MET A 86 23.80 -15.81 -20.15
N SER A 87 23.78 -17.15 -20.22
CA SER A 87 23.64 -18.00 -19.03
C SER A 87 24.82 -17.85 -18.07
N GLU A 88 26.06 -17.80 -18.57
CA GLU A 88 27.28 -17.57 -17.77
C GLU A 88 27.25 -16.22 -17.05
N ILE A 89 26.78 -15.16 -17.72
CA ILE A 89 26.66 -13.82 -17.14
C ILE A 89 25.65 -13.82 -15.99
N ILE A 90 24.47 -14.42 -16.18
CA ILE A 90 23.44 -14.48 -15.13
C ILE A 90 23.94 -15.30 -13.94
N ALA A 91 24.58 -16.45 -14.19
CA ALA A 91 25.12 -17.33 -13.14
C ALA A 91 26.27 -16.69 -12.33
N ALA A 92 26.89 -15.62 -12.82
CA ALA A 92 27.91 -14.89 -12.09
C ALA A 92 27.33 -14.03 -10.94
N PHE A 93 26.04 -13.68 -11.01
CA PHE A 93 25.36 -12.98 -9.93
C PHE A 93 24.89 -13.96 -8.86
N PRO A 94 24.96 -13.59 -7.56
CA PRO A 94 24.33 -14.38 -6.51
C PRO A 94 22.82 -14.51 -6.76
N THR A 95 22.35 -15.75 -6.95
CA THR A 95 20.96 -16.09 -7.31
C THR A 95 19.93 -15.40 -6.41
N LEU A 96 20.17 -15.41 -5.10
CA LEU A 96 19.30 -14.77 -4.11
C LEU A 96 19.22 -13.25 -4.32
N LEU A 97 20.37 -12.58 -4.45
CA LEU A 97 20.42 -11.12 -4.64
C LEU A 97 19.76 -10.70 -5.94
N LEU A 98 20.04 -11.41 -7.04
CA LEU A 98 19.45 -11.09 -8.33
C LEU A 98 17.93 -11.32 -8.33
N ALA A 99 17.47 -12.41 -7.69
CA ALA A 99 16.05 -12.68 -7.53
C ALA A 99 15.36 -11.57 -6.73
N MET A 100 15.94 -11.16 -5.59
CA MET A 100 15.43 -10.08 -4.76
C MET A 100 15.33 -8.77 -5.55
N ILE A 101 16.41 -8.33 -6.20
CA ILE A 101 16.43 -7.07 -6.97
C ILE A 101 15.37 -7.08 -8.06
N LEU A 102 15.22 -8.19 -8.79
CA LEU A 102 14.21 -8.30 -9.84
C LEU A 102 12.78 -8.31 -9.28
N ILE A 103 12.53 -9.00 -8.17
CA ILE A 103 11.20 -9.02 -7.53
C ILE A 103 10.81 -7.62 -7.06
N LEU A 104 11.73 -6.90 -6.43
CA LEU A 104 11.50 -5.53 -5.96
C LEU A 104 11.29 -4.57 -7.14
N ALA A 105 12.12 -4.65 -8.18
CA ALA A 105 12.02 -3.82 -9.37
C ALA A 105 10.73 -4.08 -10.17
N LEU A 106 10.22 -5.31 -10.18
CA LEU A 106 8.94 -5.67 -10.81
C LEU A 106 7.73 -5.35 -9.91
N GLY A 107 7.94 -4.91 -8.67
CA GLY A 107 6.91 -4.59 -7.69
C GLY A 107 6.40 -5.81 -6.93
N ILE A 108 6.97 -6.07 -5.75
CA ILE A 108 6.63 -7.22 -4.88
C ILE A 108 5.13 -7.33 -4.52
N ARG A 109 4.43 -6.19 -4.47
CA ARG A 109 3.00 -6.09 -4.18
C ARG A 109 2.09 -6.54 -5.33
N GLN A 110 2.64 -6.83 -6.51
CA GLN A 110 1.88 -7.39 -7.64
C GLN A 110 1.60 -8.92 -7.49
N GLY A 111 1.87 -9.48 -6.31
CA GLY A 111 1.56 -10.87 -5.97
C GLY A 111 2.56 -11.86 -6.57
N MET A 112 2.06 -12.92 -7.22
CA MET A 112 2.91 -14.03 -7.72
C MET A 112 3.69 -13.68 -9.00
N ARG A 113 3.24 -12.71 -9.80
CA ARG A 113 3.82 -12.42 -11.12
C ARG A 113 5.30 -12.01 -11.06
N PRO A 114 5.74 -11.08 -10.18
CA PRO A 114 7.15 -10.73 -10.01
C PRO A 114 8.01 -11.95 -9.72
N PHE A 115 7.56 -12.83 -8.82
CA PHE A 115 8.28 -14.06 -8.46
C PHE A 115 8.40 -15.01 -9.66
N ILE A 116 7.33 -15.24 -10.42
CA ILE A 116 7.37 -16.12 -11.61
C ILE A 116 8.39 -15.59 -12.62
N ILE A 117 8.36 -14.30 -12.93
CA ILE A 117 9.25 -13.69 -13.92
C ILE A 117 10.69 -13.68 -13.43
N ALA A 118 10.95 -13.17 -12.22
CA ALA A 118 12.28 -13.07 -11.64
C ALA A 118 12.92 -14.45 -11.46
N LEU A 119 12.23 -15.39 -10.80
CA LEU A 119 12.79 -16.70 -10.54
C LEU A 119 12.96 -17.52 -11.83
N CYS A 120 12.14 -17.29 -12.85
CA CYS A 120 12.37 -17.85 -14.19
C CYS A 120 13.62 -17.27 -14.84
N PHE A 121 13.79 -15.95 -14.79
CA PHE A 121 14.94 -15.25 -15.37
C PHE A 121 16.27 -15.66 -14.73
N VAL A 122 16.28 -15.91 -13.42
CA VAL A 122 17.50 -16.30 -12.72
C VAL A 122 17.88 -17.77 -12.97
N GLY A 123 16.91 -18.68 -13.13
CA GLY A 123 17.16 -20.12 -13.18
C GLY A 123 17.05 -20.82 -14.53
N TRP A 124 16.70 -20.12 -15.63
CA TRP A 124 16.55 -20.80 -16.94
C TRP A 124 17.87 -21.34 -17.51
N GLY A 125 19.01 -20.76 -17.11
CA GLY A 125 20.33 -21.09 -17.63
C GLY A 125 20.76 -22.52 -17.36
N ASP A 126 20.57 -23.00 -16.12
CA ASP A 126 20.94 -24.36 -15.71
C ASP A 126 20.16 -25.41 -16.50
N ILE A 127 18.85 -25.19 -16.65
CA ILE A 127 17.98 -26.05 -17.46
C ILE A 127 18.38 -25.99 -18.93
N MET A 128 18.65 -24.80 -19.46
CA MET A 128 19.11 -24.63 -20.84
C MET A 128 20.38 -25.43 -21.12
N GLN A 129 21.37 -25.36 -20.23
CA GLN A 129 22.64 -26.07 -20.38
C GLN A 129 22.44 -27.60 -20.31
N PHE A 130 21.59 -28.07 -19.40
CA PHE A 130 21.23 -29.48 -19.30
C PHE A 130 20.59 -29.99 -20.60
N ILE A 131 19.53 -29.32 -21.06
CA ILE A 131 18.82 -29.69 -22.29
C ILE A 131 19.73 -29.63 -23.50
N ARG A 132 20.60 -28.62 -23.58
CA ARG A 132 21.59 -28.51 -24.65
C ARG A 132 22.48 -29.76 -24.72
N GLY A 133 23.00 -30.23 -23.59
CA GLY A 133 23.82 -31.44 -23.51
C GLY A 133 23.06 -32.68 -24.00
N GLU A 134 21.82 -32.83 -23.55
CA GLU A 134 20.94 -33.92 -23.96
C GLU A 134 20.59 -33.90 -25.45
N VAL A 135 20.28 -32.72 -26.01
CA VAL A 135 20.03 -32.58 -27.46
C VAL A 135 21.28 -32.88 -28.27
N MET A 136 22.47 -32.48 -27.81
CA MET A 136 23.75 -32.84 -28.45
C MET A 136 23.99 -34.35 -28.45
N SER A 137 23.54 -35.07 -27.42
CA SER A 137 23.63 -36.53 -27.31
C SER A 137 22.63 -37.25 -28.24
N ILE A 138 21.40 -36.74 -28.35
CA ILE A 138 20.34 -37.35 -29.18
C ILE A 138 20.51 -37.05 -30.66
N ARG A 139 20.97 -35.84 -31.01
CA ARG A 139 21.12 -35.38 -32.40
C ARG A 139 21.87 -36.35 -33.34
N PRO A 140 22.99 -36.99 -32.95
CA PRO A 140 23.70 -37.94 -33.82
C PRO A 140 23.06 -39.34 -33.91
N GLN A 141 21.91 -39.60 -33.28
CA GLN A 141 21.29 -40.92 -33.29
C GLN A 141 20.63 -41.25 -34.65
N LEU A 142 20.69 -42.52 -35.07
CA LEU A 142 20.27 -42.99 -36.40
C LEU A 142 18.80 -42.65 -36.76
N PHE A 143 17.88 -42.62 -35.78
CA PHE A 143 16.49 -42.25 -36.04
C PHE A 143 16.31 -40.76 -36.32
N ILE A 144 17.17 -39.89 -35.78
CA ILE A 144 17.20 -38.47 -36.10
C ILE A 144 17.75 -38.28 -37.51
N GLU A 145 18.87 -38.93 -37.83
CA GLU A 145 19.47 -38.88 -39.18
C GLU A 145 18.49 -39.35 -40.26
N SER A 146 17.76 -40.44 -39.98
CA SER A 146 16.70 -40.93 -40.85
C SER A 146 15.57 -39.92 -41.04
N ALA A 147 15.13 -39.24 -39.97
CA ALA A 147 14.09 -38.22 -40.05
C ALA A 147 14.55 -37.00 -40.88
N VAL A 148 15.82 -36.59 -40.74
CA VAL A 148 16.43 -35.53 -41.55
C VAL A 148 16.50 -35.93 -43.03
N ALA A 149 16.93 -37.15 -43.33
CA ALA A 149 17.00 -37.69 -44.70
C ALA A 149 15.62 -37.73 -45.39
N LEU A 150 14.55 -37.94 -44.62
CA LEU A 150 13.16 -37.89 -45.09
C LEU A 150 12.62 -36.45 -45.25
N GLY A 151 13.44 -35.42 -45.01
CA GLY A 151 13.07 -34.01 -45.16
C GLY A 151 12.24 -33.45 -44.01
N ALA A 152 12.27 -34.07 -42.82
CA ALA A 152 11.58 -33.52 -41.65
C ALA A 152 12.21 -32.16 -41.23
N ARG A 153 11.37 -31.15 -41.02
CA ARG A 153 11.81 -29.83 -40.56
C ARG A 153 12.27 -29.88 -39.09
N THR A 154 13.25 -29.06 -38.72
CA THR A 154 13.81 -28.99 -37.35
C THR A 154 12.77 -28.93 -36.23
N PRO A 155 11.75 -28.05 -36.26
CA PRO A 155 10.76 -27.99 -35.18
C PRO A 155 9.96 -29.30 -35.04
N ARG A 156 9.70 -29.98 -36.17
CA ARG A 156 9.03 -31.28 -36.18
C ARG A 156 9.93 -32.37 -35.57
N ILE A 157 11.24 -32.33 -35.85
CA ILE A 157 12.19 -33.28 -35.27
C ILE A 157 12.30 -33.06 -33.76
N ILE A 158 12.44 -31.82 -33.32
CA ILE A 158 12.53 -31.48 -31.90
C ILE A 158 11.27 -31.94 -31.17
N LEU A 159 10.08 -31.61 -31.67
CA LEU A 159 8.82 -31.93 -30.97
C LEU A 159 8.41 -33.41 -31.07
N LYS A 160 8.72 -34.11 -32.16
CA LYS A 160 8.29 -35.51 -32.36
C LYS A 160 9.34 -36.57 -32.02
N HIS A 161 10.61 -36.20 -31.98
CA HIS A 161 11.70 -37.15 -31.76
C HIS A 161 12.57 -36.77 -30.57
N VAL A 162 12.96 -35.50 -30.40
CA VAL A 162 13.82 -35.11 -29.28
C VAL A 162 13.04 -35.03 -27.97
N LEU A 163 11.99 -34.19 -27.91
CA LEU A 163 11.19 -33.97 -26.70
C LEU A 163 10.66 -35.29 -26.10
N PRO A 164 10.06 -36.23 -26.87
CA PRO A 164 9.57 -37.49 -26.29
C PRO A 164 10.65 -38.35 -25.65
N ASN A 165 11.88 -38.30 -26.16
CA ASN A 165 13.02 -39.01 -25.59
C ASN A 165 13.57 -38.32 -24.33
N LEU A 166 13.35 -37.01 -24.19
CA LEU A 166 13.77 -36.25 -23.02
C LEU A 166 12.77 -36.27 -21.88
N ILE A 167 11.47 -36.44 -22.13
CA ILE A 167 10.41 -36.43 -21.11
C ILE A 167 10.78 -37.20 -19.83
N PRO A 168 11.30 -38.45 -19.88
CA PRO A 168 11.66 -39.18 -18.67
C PRO A 168 12.67 -38.43 -17.78
N THR A 169 13.69 -37.84 -18.40
CA THR A 169 14.72 -37.03 -17.75
C THR A 169 14.18 -35.68 -17.30
N LEU A 170 13.30 -35.05 -18.10
CA LEU A 170 12.62 -33.79 -17.74
C LEU A 170 11.78 -33.95 -16.48
N ILE A 171 11.11 -35.08 -16.28
CA ILE A 171 10.30 -35.31 -15.08
C ILE A 171 11.18 -35.34 -13.83
N SER A 172 12.34 -36.02 -13.88
CA SER A 172 13.27 -35.98 -12.74
C SER A 172 13.82 -34.58 -12.51
N LEU A 173 14.11 -33.84 -13.58
CA LEU A 173 14.62 -32.47 -13.50
C LEU A 173 13.59 -31.53 -12.88
N VAL A 174 12.32 -31.63 -13.28
CA VAL A 174 11.21 -30.86 -12.68
C VAL A 174 11.15 -31.08 -11.18
N ALA A 175 11.25 -32.33 -10.71
CA ALA A 175 11.21 -32.61 -9.28
C ALA A 175 12.42 -32.02 -8.52
N LEU A 176 13.62 -32.08 -9.09
CA LEU A 176 14.81 -31.45 -8.50
C LEU A 176 14.68 -29.92 -8.47
N GLU A 177 14.17 -29.31 -9.55
CA GLU A 177 13.92 -27.88 -9.64
C GLU A 177 12.86 -27.40 -8.65
N MET A 178 11.83 -28.21 -8.34
CA MET A 178 10.87 -27.89 -7.28
C MET A 178 11.59 -27.71 -5.94
N GLY A 179 12.53 -28.59 -5.60
CA GLY A 179 13.34 -28.47 -4.39
C GLY A 179 14.23 -27.22 -4.38
N ALA A 180 14.88 -26.91 -5.50
CA ALA A 180 15.74 -25.73 -5.64
C ALA A 180 14.95 -24.41 -5.53
N VAL A 181 13.78 -24.32 -6.17
CA VAL A 181 12.91 -23.13 -6.09
C VAL A 181 12.33 -22.97 -4.68
N LEU A 182 11.91 -24.06 -4.03
CA LEU A 182 11.46 -24.01 -2.63
C LEU A 182 12.55 -23.53 -1.69
N MET A 183 13.80 -23.97 -1.89
CA MET A 183 14.93 -23.47 -1.10
C MET A 183 15.11 -21.96 -1.29
N LEU A 184 15.12 -21.50 -2.55
CA LEU A 184 15.26 -20.08 -2.88
C LEU A 184 14.09 -19.23 -2.32
N LEU A 185 12.86 -19.74 -2.35
CA LEU A 185 11.71 -19.09 -1.71
C LEU A 185 11.86 -19.02 -0.18
N GLY A 186 12.44 -20.05 0.45
CA GLY A 186 12.76 -20.03 1.88
C GLY A 186 13.83 -19.00 2.22
N GLU A 187 14.89 -18.90 1.40
CA GLU A 187 15.94 -17.88 1.53
C GLU A 187 15.38 -16.46 1.36
N LEU A 188 14.54 -16.25 0.33
CA LEU A 188 13.84 -14.99 0.09
C LEU A 188 12.91 -14.62 1.27
N GLY A 189 12.13 -15.59 1.76
CA GLY A 189 11.27 -15.41 2.93
C GLY A 189 12.05 -15.00 4.17
N PHE A 190 13.20 -15.64 4.42
CA PHE A 190 14.08 -15.28 5.53
C PHE A 190 14.61 -13.84 5.43
N ILE A 191 14.72 -13.26 4.23
CA ILE A 191 15.12 -11.86 4.00
C ILE A 191 13.96 -10.88 3.83
N GLY A 192 12.73 -11.29 4.17
CA GLY A 192 11.56 -10.41 4.11
C GLY A 192 10.89 -10.34 2.74
N ILE A 193 11.34 -11.13 1.76
CA ILE A 193 10.82 -11.13 0.39
C ILE A 193 9.85 -12.29 0.21
N PHE A 194 8.57 -11.97 0.14
CA PHE A 194 7.49 -12.95 -0.01
C PHE A 194 6.30 -12.34 -0.78
N ILE A 195 5.33 -13.15 -1.18
CA ILE A 195 4.20 -12.77 -2.03
C ILE A 195 3.39 -11.66 -1.36
N GLY A 196 3.26 -10.53 -2.07
CA GLY A 196 2.45 -9.40 -1.63
C GLY A 196 3.16 -8.40 -0.75
N GLY A 197 4.43 -8.64 -0.39
CA GLY A 197 5.26 -7.65 0.29
C GLY A 197 4.85 -7.31 1.71
N GLY A 198 3.87 -8.01 2.29
CA GLY A 198 3.44 -7.88 3.68
C GLY A 198 2.57 -6.66 4.00
N ALA A 199 1.97 -6.72 5.19
CA ALA A 199 1.24 -5.67 5.87
C ALA A 199 2.00 -5.27 7.14
N PHE A 200 1.97 -3.98 7.47
CA PHE A 200 2.47 -3.47 8.73
C PHE A 200 1.31 -3.31 9.70
N ALA A 201 1.44 -3.80 10.93
CA ALA A 201 0.55 -3.44 12.04
C ALA A 201 1.40 -2.93 13.21
N GLU A 202 1.08 -1.74 13.72
CA GLU A 202 1.62 -1.24 14.98
C GLU A 202 0.75 -1.75 16.13
N LEU A 203 1.32 -2.59 17.00
CA LEU A 203 0.69 -2.95 18.26
C LEU A 203 1.28 -2.07 19.37
N ALA A 204 0.53 -1.02 19.73
CA ALA A 204 0.79 -0.11 20.84
C ALA A 204 2.05 0.79 20.72
N MET A 205 1.96 1.93 21.41
CA MET A 205 3.03 2.93 21.53
C MET A 205 4.32 2.26 22.06
N TYR A 206 5.45 2.48 21.37
CA TYR A 206 6.80 1.95 21.66
C TYR A 206 7.13 0.50 21.26
N VAL A 207 6.35 -0.13 20.39
CA VAL A 207 6.70 -1.45 19.83
C VAL A 207 6.98 -1.32 18.33
N PRO A 208 8.10 -1.85 17.80
CA PRO A 208 8.38 -1.81 16.37
C PRO A 208 7.21 -2.42 15.59
N PRO A 209 6.76 -1.82 14.46
CA PRO A 209 5.61 -2.36 13.79
C PRO A 209 5.90 -3.74 13.21
N TYR A 210 4.87 -4.55 13.12
CA TYR A 210 4.95 -5.95 12.77
C TYR A 210 4.72 -6.13 11.28
N HIS A 211 5.67 -6.70 10.57
CA HIS A 211 5.50 -7.07 9.17
C HIS A 211 4.91 -8.49 9.08
N TYR A 212 3.64 -8.61 8.73
CA TYR A 212 2.93 -9.88 8.60
C TYR A 212 2.26 -9.99 7.23
N SER A 213 2.14 -11.20 6.68
CA SER A 213 1.39 -11.40 5.44
C SER A 213 -0.04 -11.80 5.72
N ASP A 214 -0.99 -11.15 5.06
CA ASP A 214 -2.40 -11.60 4.98
C ASP A 214 -2.58 -12.82 4.08
N VAL A 215 -1.57 -13.14 3.25
CA VAL A 215 -1.57 -14.32 2.40
C VAL A 215 -0.83 -15.44 3.12
N PRO A 216 -1.48 -16.58 3.44
CA PRO A 216 -0.81 -17.72 4.04
C PRO A 216 0.15 -18.29 3.00
N GLU A 217 1.44 -18.21 3.29
CA GLU A 217 2.52 -18.82 2.51
C GLU A 217 3.72 -19.07 3.42
N TRP A 218 4.54 -20.06 3.08
CA TRP A 218 5.65 -20.41 3.97
C TRP A 218 6.76 -19.36 4.01
N SER A 219 7.03 -18.64 2.92
CA SER A 219 8.06 -17.58 2.89
C SER A 219 7.71 -16.41 3.81
N ALA A 220 6.44 -16.02 3.86
CA ALA A 220 5.94 -15.01 4.80
C ALA A 220 5.99 -15.48 6.26
N LEU A 221 5.76 -16.76 6.52
CA LEU A 221 5.94 -17.31 7.86
C LEU A 221 7.41 -17.30 8.28
N LEU A 222 8.35 -17.32 7.33
CA LEU A 222 9.78 -17.23 7.63
C LEU A 222 10.29 -15.81 7.87
N SER A 223 9.64 -14.79 7.30
CA SER A 223 10.12 -13.40 7.38
C SER A 223 10.06 -12.83 8.79
N SER A 224 9.02 -13.18 9.54
CA SER A 224 8.81 -12.70 10.91
C SER A 224 9.66 -13.42 11.96
N ILE A 225 10.46 -14.42 11.58
CA ILE A 225 11.20 -15.25 12.53
C ILE A 225 12.38 -14.50 13.17
N ARG A 226 13.05 -13.58 12.47
CA ARG A 226 14.33 -12.98 12.92
C ARG A 226 14.31 -12.41 14.35
N PRO A 227 13.35 -11.53 14.73
CA PRO A 227 13.29 -11.01 16.09
C PRO A 227 12.82 -12.04 17.12
N TYR A 228 12.05 -13.04 16.72
CA TYR A 228 11.28 -13.92 17.63
C TYR A 228 11.84 -15.34 17.78
N ALA A 229 12.76 -15.77 16.91
CA ALA A 229 13.24 -17.15 16.84
C ALA A 229 13.78 -17.68 18.18
N ARG A 230 14.42 -16.81 18.96
CA ARG A 230 15.01 -17.17 20.25
C ARG A 230 13.96 -17.27 21.36
N SER A 231 12.97 -16.38 21.36
CA SER A 231 11.93 -16.32 22.38
C SER A 231 10.80 -17.31 22.12
N TYR A 232 10.47 -17.54 20.85
CA TYR A 232 9.32 -18.31 20.39
C TYR A 232 9.73 -19.32 19.30
N PRO A 233 10.53 -20.35 19.65
CA PRO A 233 11.18 -21.22 18.67
C PRO A 233 10.24 -22.06 17.80
N TRP A 234 9.00 -22.30 18.24
CA TRP A 234 8.00 -23.03 17.47
C TRP A 234 7.63 -22.33 16.15
N THR A 235 7.58 -20.99 16.17
CA THR A 235 7.28 -20.15 14.99
C THR A 235 8.22 -20.46 13.82
N ALA A 236 9.49 -20.69 14.12
CA ALA A 236 10.51 -21.04 13.15
C ALA A 236 10.55 -22.53 12.81
N THR A 237 10.46 -23.37 13.84
CA THR A 237 10.73 -24.80 13.72
C THR A 237 9.73 -25.48 12.79
N TYR A 238 8.43 -25.23 12.97
CA TYR A 238 7.40 -25.90 12.17
C TYR A 238 7.39 -25.41 10.71
N THR A 239 7.59 -24.12 10.48
CA THR A 239 7.68 -23.54 9.13
C THR A 239 8.91 -24.08 8.39
N ALA A 240 10.08 -24.09 9.04
CA ALA A 240 11.30 -24.66 8.46
C ALA A 240 11.16 -26.18 8.19
N LEU A 241 10.47 -26.90 9.08
CA LEU A 241 10.20 -28.33 8.90
C LEU A 241 9.29 -28.58 7.69
N ALA A 242 8.29 -27.72 7.45
CA ALA A 242 7.42 -27.81 6.27
C ALA A 242 8.23 -27.68 4.97
N PHE A 243 9.09 -26.66 4.87
CA PHE A 243 10.03 -26.53 3.75
C PHE A 243 10.95 -27.74 3.62
N PHE A 244 11.55 -28.19 4.72
CA PHE A 244 12.46 -29.33 4.73
C PHE A 244 11.80 -30.61 4.18
N VAL A 245 10.61 -30.95 4.67
CA VAL A 245 9.85 -32.13 4.23
C VAL A 245 9.50 -32.03 2.74
N ALA A 246 9.06 -30.86 2.28
CA ALA A 246 8.72 -30.65 0.88
C ALA A 246 9.96 -30.78 -0.03
N ILE A 247 11.05 -30.08 0.29
CA ILE A 247 12.31 -30.10 -0.47
C ILE A 247 12.88 -31.52 -0.51
N LEU A 248 12.95 -32.21 0.64
CA LEU A 248 13.41 -33.58 0.72
C LEU A 248 12.51 -34.52 -0.10
N GLY A 249 11.19 -34.36 0.00
CA GLY A 249 10.21 -35.14 -0.75
C GLY A 249 10.40 -35.03 -2.25
N PHE A 250 10.53 -33.81 -2.78
CA PHE A 250 10.77 -33.57 -4.21
C PHE A 250 12.13 -34.09 -4.68
N ASN A 251 13.20 -33.91 -3.90
CA ASN A 251 14.53 -34.40 -4.23
C ASN A 251 14.56 -35.94 -4.28
N LEU A 252 13.99 -36.61 -3.27
CA LEU A 252 13.90 -38.07 -3.24
C LEU A 252 13.03 -38.62 -4.37
N PHE A 253 11.92 -37.94 -4.68
CA PHE A 253 11.04 -38.31 -5.78
C PHE A 253 11.74 -38.19 -7.14
N GLY A 254 12.43 -37.07 -7.39
CA GLY A 254 13.20 -36.85 -8.62
C GLY A 254 14.30 -37.89 -8.81
N GLU A 255 15.07 -38.17 -7.76
CA GLU A 255 16.11 -39.19 -7.75
C GLU A 255 15.52 -40.60 -7.98
N GLY A 256 14.39 -40.91 -7.37
CA GLY A 256 13.67 -42.17 -7.56
C GLY A 256 13.21 -42.36 -9.01
N ILE A 257 12.63 -41.32 -9.62
CA ILE A 257 12.23 -41.34 -11.04
C ILE A 257 13.45 -41.51 -11.94
N ARG A 258 14.53 -40.75 -11.71
CA ARG A 258 15.76 -40.85 -12.51
C ARG A 258 16.30 -42.28 -12.53
N ARG A 259 16.45 -42.89 -11.35
CA ARG A 259 16.90 -44.29 -11.22
C ARG A 259 15.96 -45.28 -11.88
N MET A 260 14.66 -45.04 -11.82
CA MET A 260 13.66 -45.91 -12.47
C MET A 260 13.75 -45.83 -13.99
N VAL A 261 13.88 -44.62 -14.54
CA VAL A 261 14.04 -44.38 -15.98
C VAL A 261 15.31 -45.04 -16.51
N GLU A 262 16.43 -44.91 -15.79
CA GLU A 262 17.70 -45.56 -16.11
C GLU A 262 17.60 -47.09 -16.13
N ARG A 263 16.76 -47.69 -15.27
CA ARG A 263 16.65 -49.15 -15.11
C ARG A 263 15.60 -49.83 -16.00
N ILE A 264 14.45 -49.21 -16.21
CA ILE A 264 13.26 -49.88 -16.79
C ILE A 264 13.09 -49.62 -18.29
N GLY A 265 13.69 -48.55 -18.83
CA GLY A 265 13.52 -48.21 -20.24
C GLY A 265 12.12 -47.69 -20.60
N VAL A 266 12.02 -47.12 -21.80
CA VAL A 266 11.06 -46.07 -22.19
C VAL A 266 9.70 -46.63 -22.67
N GLU A 267 8.93 -47.34 -21.82
CA GLU A 267 7.52 -47.68 -22.13
C GLU A 267 6.48 -46.76 -21.45
N VAL A 268 6.90 -45.91 -20.51
CA VAL A 268 6.04 -44.92 -19.81
C VAL A 268 5.58 -43.78 -20.74
N THR A 269 6.22 -43.61 -21.90
CA THR A 269 6.02 -42.49 -22.83
C THR A 269 4.64 -42.44 -23.49
N ARG A 270 3.95 -43.57 -23.71
CA ARG A 270 2.65 -43.59 -24.42
C ARG A 270 1.50 -42.95 -23.66
N LEU A 271 1.52 -42.97 -22.32
CA LEU A 271 0.49 -42.36 -21.49
C LEU A 271 0.61 -40.83 -21.44
N ILE A 272 1.84 -40.30 -21.50
CA ILE A 272 2.16 -38.88 -21.26
C ILE A 272 2.24 -38.07 -22.58
N THR A 273 2.68 -38.67 -23.69
CA THR A 273 2.80 -37.97 -25.00
C THR A 273 1.50 -37.93 -25.81
N ASN A 274 0.43 -38.56 -25.34
CA ASN A 274 -0.84 -38.46 -26.03
C ASN A 274 -1.32 -36.99 -25.96
N ARG A 275 -1.34 -36.32 -27.12
CA ARG A 275 -1.86 -34.95 -27.28
C ARG A 275 -3.25 -34.77 -26.67
N TYR A 276 -4.06 -35.84 -26.63
CA TYR A 276 -5.37 -35.82 -26.00
C TYR A 276 -5.27 -35.78 -24.48
N THR A 277 -4.33 -36.49 -23.84
CA THR A 277 -4.11 -36.43 -22.39
C THR A 277 -3.62 -35.05 -21.95
N VAL A 278 -2.67 -34.47 -22.70
CA VAL A 278 -2.16 -33.12 -22.41
C VAL A 278 -3.23 -32.06 -22.64
N ALA A 279 -3.99 -32.16 -23.73
CA ALA A 279 -5.10 -31.24 -24.01
C ALA A 279 -6.22 -31.39 -22.97
N VAL A 280 -6.56 -32.60 -22.55
CA VAL A 280 -7.59 -32.84 -21.51
C VAL A 280 -7.12 -32.31 -20.15
N ALA A 281 -5.85 -32.47 -19.78
CA ALA A 281 -5.32 -31.88 -18.56
C ALA A 281 -5.33 -30.35 -18.61
N ALA A 282 -4.94 -29.74 -19.73
CA ALA A 282 -4.99 -28.29 -19.92
C ALA A 282 -6.44 -27.76 -19.87
N ILE A 283 -7.39 -28.44 -20.53
CA ILE A 283 -8.80 -28.09 -20.51
C ILE A 283 -9.39 -28.29 -19.10
N ALA A 284 -8.99 -29.33 -18.38
CA ALA A 284 -9.42 -29.55 -17.01
C ALA A 284 -8.90 -28.47 -16.06
N ILE A 285 -7.65 -28.02 -16.22
CA ILE A 285 -7.07 -26.92 -15.43
C ILE A 285 -7.77 -25.59 -15.77
N VAL A 286 -7.90 -25.26 -17.06
CA VAL A 286 -8.59 -24.03 -17.49
C VAL A 286 -10.05 -24.06 -17.07
N GLY A 287 -10.73 -25.20 -17.23
CA GLY A 287 -12.09 -25.43 -16.78
C GLY A 287 -12.21 -25.27 -15.28
N PHE A 288 -11.34 -25.89 -14.48
CA PHE A 288 -11.34 -25.76 -13.03
C PHE A 288 -11.12 -24.31 -12.57
N VAL A 289 -10.15 -23.60 -13.16
CA VAL A 289 -9.88 -22.18 -12.89
C VAL A 289 -11.08 -21.31 -13.25
N TRP A 290 -11.68 -21.53 -14.43
CA TRP A 290 -12.84 -20.79 -14.91
C TRP A 290 -14.10 -21.05 -14.08
N THR A 291 -14.36 -22.31 -13.72
CA THR A 291 -15.52 -22.70 -12.91
C THR A 291 -15.41 -22.08 -11.53
N ARG A 292 -14.23 -22.15 -10.89
CA ARG A 292 -14.00 -21.52 -9.59
C ARG A 292 -14.17 -19.99 -9.62
N GLY A 293 -13.90 -19.34 -10.76
CA GLY A 293 -14.08 -17.89 -10.93
C GLY A 293 -15.51 -17.45 -11.30
N SER A 294 -16.37 -18.35 -11.79
CA SER A 294 -17.67 -18.00 -12.38
C SER A 294 -18.90 -18.49 -11.62
N THR A 295 -18.76 -19.47 -10.71
CA THR A 295 -19.91 -20.07 -10.00
C THR A 295 -20.02 -19.68 -8.52
N GLY A 296 -19.28 -18.67 -8.06
CA GLY A 296 -19.30 -18.19 -6.67
C GLY A 296 -20.33 -17.08 -6.40
N ALA A 297 -20.53 -16.73 -5.12
CA ALA A 297 -21.44 -15.68 -4.66
C ALA A 297 -21.19 -14.31 -5.34
N THR A 298 -19.99 -14.09 -5.85
CA THR A 298 -19.58 -12.94 -6.67
C THR A 298 -20.51 -12.61 -7.83
N ALA A 299 -21.02 -13.60 -8.59
CA ALA A 299 -21.92 -13.35 -9.73
C ALA A 299 -23.33 -12.90 -9.30
N PHE A 300 -23.72 -13.22 -8.07
CA PHE A 300 -24.98 -12.75 -7.49
C PHE A 300 -24.86 -11.29 -7.04
N TYR A 301 -23.78 -10.95 -6.31
CA TYR A 301 -23.53 -9.57 -5.86
C TYR A 301 -23.23 -8.62 -7.02
N GLN A 302 -22.65 -9.11 -8.12
CA GLN A 302 -22.42 -8.29 -9.30
C GLN A 302 -23.72 -7.63 -9.81
N ARG A 303 -24.82 -8.39 -9.88
CA ARG A 303 -26.13 -7.85 -10.29
C ARG A 303 -26.73 -6.88 -9.28
N GLN A 304 -26.39 -7.01 -8.00
CA GLN A 304 -26.81 -6.05 -6.97
C GLN A 304 -25.99 -4.76 -7.07
N ALA A 305 -24.68 -4.88 -7.26
CA ALA A 305 -23.77 -3.76 -7.48
C ALA A 305 -24.10 -2.97 -8.75
N ASP A 306 -24.55 -3.62 -9.83
CA ASP A 306 -25.03 -2.96 -11.06
C ASP A 306 -26.15 -1.93 -10.79
N ALA A 307 -26.91 -2.08 -9.70
CA ALA A 307 -27.98 -1.18 -9.33
C ALA A 307 -27.52 0.15 -8.72
N PHE A 308 -26.20 0.37 -8.55
CA PHE A 308 -25.65 1.66 -8.15
C PHE A 308 -25.97 2.73 -9.20
N ASP A 309 -26.53 3.85 -8.73
CA ASP A 309 -26.94 4.98 -9.55
C ASP A 309 -26.07 6.21 -9.22
N GLY A 310 -25.23 6.61 -10.19
CA GLY A 310 -24.38 7.78 -10.04
C GLY A 310 -25.17 9.08 -9.82
N GLN A 311 -26.40 9.17 -10.33
CA GLN A 311 -27.23 10.37 -10.11
C GLN A 311 -27.74 10.47 -8.68
N GLN A 312 -28.06 9.34 -8.02
CA GLN A 312 -28.43 9.37 -6.61
C GLN A 312 -27.25 9.79 -5.73
N ALA A 313 -26.05 9.26 -6.02
CA ALA A 313 -24.83 9.74 -5.37
C ALA A 313 -24.62 11.24 -5.61
N MET A 314 -24.81 11.74 -6.84
CA MET A 314 -24.65 13.16 -7.15
C MET A 314 -25.61 14.06 -6.36
N ILE A 315 -26.84 13.62 -6.08
CA ILE A 315 -27.77 14.39 -5.22
C ILE A 315 -27.20 14.59 -3.82
N HIS A 316 -26.55 13.57 -3.24
CA HIS A 316 -25.88 13.72 -1.95
C HIS A 316 -24.69 14.68 -2.02
N VAL A 317 -23.93 14.65 -3.13
CA VAL A 317 -22.83 15.59 -3.39
C VAL A 317 -23.35 17.02 -3.49
N GLU A 318 -24.51 17.26 -4.12
CA GLU A 318 -25.13 18.59 -4.26
C GLU A 318 -25.62 19.16 -2.92
N VAL A 319 -26.08 18.31 -1.99
CA VAL A 319 -26.59 18.73 -0.66
C VAL A 319 -25.48 18.98 0.34
N LEU A 320 -24.51 18.05 0.43
CA LEU A 320 -23.16 18.38 0.89
C LEU A 320 -22.60 19.40 -0.14
N SER A 321 -21.46 20.05 -0.08
CA SER A 321 -21.06 21.10 -1.06
C SER A 321 -21.98 22.32 -1.30
N ASP A 322 -23.23 22.36 -0.81
CA ASP A 322 -24.10 23.55 -0.89
C ASP A 322 -23.37 24.75 -0.25
N PRO A 323 -23.30 25.92 -0.92
CA PRO A 323 -22.63 27.10 -0.38
C PRO A 323 -23.11 27.52 1.01
N ALA A 324 -24.36 27.23 1.39
CA ALA A 324 -24.93 27.48 2.72
C ALA A 324 -24.28 26.65 3.84
N LEU A 325 -23.57 25.57 3.49
CA LEU A 325 -22.79 24.77 4.43
C LEU A 325 -21.37 25.30 4.65
N TYR A 326 -20.98 26.42 4.02
CA TYR A 326 -19.66 27.04 4.21
C TYR A 326 -18.49 26.04 4.05
N GLY A 327 -18.56 25.19 3.03
CA GLY A 327 -17.55 24.14 2.79
C GLY A 327 -17.59 22.96 3.76
N ARG A 328 -18.45 22.99 4.78
CA ARG A 328 -18.40 22.12 5.96
C ARG A 328 -17.10 22.32 6.73
N ALA A 329 -16.61 23.56 6.75
CA ALA A 329 -15.41 23.94 7.47
C ALA A 329 -15.57 23.67 8.98
N VAL A 330 -14.55 23.08 9.58
CA VAL A 330 -14.52 22.82 11.03
C VAL A 330 -14.76 24.11 11.81
N GLY A 331 -15.64 24.04 12.82
CA GLY A 331 -16.01 25.18 13.66
C GLY A 331 -17.14 26.06 13.11
N THR A 332 -17.73 25.70 11.96
CA THR A 332 -18.92 26.38 11.40
C THR A 332 -20.21 25.62 11.72
N SER A 333 -21.38 26.26 11.58
CA SER A 333 -22.66 25.55 11.68
C SER A 333 -22.92 24.62 10.50
N GLY A 334 -22.19 24.78 9.39
CA GLY A 334 -22.36 23.97 8.19
C GLY A 334 -21.86 22.53 8.35
N VAL A 335 -20.77 22.32 9.10
CA VAL A 335 -20.31 20.95 9.42
C VAL A 335 -21.31 20.22 10.32
N ASP A 336 -21.94 20.92 11.27
CA ASP A 336 -23.00 20.34 12.12
C ASP A 336 -24.24 19.96 11.29
N ALA A 337 -24.66 20.83 10.37
CA ALA A 337 -25.80 20.56 9.48
C ALA A 337 -25.54 19.38 8.53
N ALA A 338 -24.30 19.25 8.03
CA ALA A 338 -23.90 18.09 7.24
C ALA A 338 -23.94 16.79 8.07
N ALA A 339 -23.47 16.83 9.31
CA ALA A 339 -23.55 15.69 10.22
C ALA A 339 -25.01 15.25 10.47
N GLU A 340 -25.91 16.22 10.68
CA GLU A 340 -27.35 15.96 10.83
C GLU A 340 -27.97 15.33 9.57
N TYR A 341 -27.62 15.86 8.39
CA TYR A 341 -28.06 15.29 7.11
C TYR A 341 -27.63 13.83 6.94
N ILE A 342 -26.35 13.52 7.20
CA ILE A 342 -25.82 12.15 7.07
C ILE A 342 -26.52 11.20 8.05
N ALA A 343 -26.73 11.63 9.30
CA ALA A 343 -27.44 10.85 10.30
C ALA A 343 -28.90 10.56 9.90
N GLU A 344 -29.59 11.54 9.30
CA GLU A 344 -30.93 11.35 8.73
C GLU A 344 -30.90 10.32 7.61
N GLN A 345 -29.92 10.37 6.70
CA GLN A 345 -29.80 9.36 5.64
C GLN A 345 -29.59 7.96 6.21
N PHE A 346 -28.71 7.80 7.23
CA PHE A 346 -28.55 6.51 7.92
C PHE A 346 -29.86 6.01 8.53
N GLU A 347 -30.63 6.88 9.19
CA GLU A 347 -31.92 6.52 9.77
C GLU A 347 -32.94 6.10 8.71
N THR A 348 -33.03 6.82 7.59
CA THR A 348 -33.94 6.48 6.48
C THR A 348 -33.62 5.13 5.83
N MET A 349 -32.36 4.69 5.92
CA MET A 349 -31.87 3.43 5.36
C MET A 349 -31.76 2.32 6.42
N ASP A 350 -32.46 2.44 7.55
CA ASP A 350 -32.50 1.45 8.63
C ASP A 350 -31.11 1.02 9.16
N ILE A 351 -30.10 1.91 9.07
CA ILE A 351 -28.79 1.71 9.69
C ILE A 351 -28.94 1.95 11.19
N GLN A 352 -28.31 1.11 12.02
CA GLN A 352 -28.44 1.26 13.47
C GLN A 352 -27.43 2.27 14.03
N PRO A 353 -27.80 3.08 15.03
CA PRO A 353 -26.87 4.02 15.65
C PRO A 353 -25.74 3.31 16.41
N ALA A 354 -24.51 3.76 16.17
CA ALA A 354 -23.27 3.29 16.80
C ALA A 354 -22.51 4.38 17.59
N GLY A 355 -23.05 5.59 17.66
CA GLY A 355 -22.49 6.71 18.41
C GLY A 355 -22.80 6.66 19.92
N GLU A 356 -22.56 7.79 20.57
CA GLU A 356 -22.70 7.96 22.02
C GLU A 356 -24.18 7.87 22.41
N GLN A 357 -24.47 7.22 23.54
CA GLN A 357 -25.83 7.15 24.09
C GLN A 357 -26.88 6.59 23.11
N LEU A 358 -26.48 5.68 22.21
CA LEU A 358 -27.33 5.11 21.15
C LEU A 358 -27.81 6.15 20.11
N THR A 359 -27.07 7.24 19.93
CA THR A 359 -27.23 8.19 18.82
C THR A 359 -26.30 7.83 17.67
N TYR A 360 -26.37 8.54 16.54
CA TYR A 360 -25.35 8.42 15.49
C TYR A 360 -24.09 9.23 15.80
N PHE A 361 -24.10 10.11 16.81
CA PHE A 361 -23.02 11.07 16.97
C PHE A 361 -21.98 10.59 17.99
N GLN A 362 -20.72 10.72 17.64
CA GLN A 362 -19.61 10.71 18.60
C GLN A 362 -18.99 12.11 18.59
N THR A 363 -19.03 12.81 19.72
CA THR A 363 -18.40 14.13 19.81
C THR A 363 -16.99 14.01 20.35
N ARG A 364 -16.05 14.64 19.66
CA ARG A 364 -14.65 14.80 20.10
C ARG A 364 -14.29 16.27 20.12
N SER A 365 -13.25 16.61 20.87
CA SER A 365 -12.72 17.96 20.88
C SER A 365 -11.51 18.02 19.96
N ARG A 366 -11.46 19.04 19.11
CA ARG A 366 -10.31 19.33 18.26
C ARG A 366 -9.81 20.75 18.53
N SER A 367 -8.50 20.91 18.54
CA SER A 367 -7.86 22.22 18.55
C SER A 367 -7.15 22.44 17.22
N PHE A 368 -7.26 23.64 16.68
CA PHE A 368 -6.62 24.03 15.41
C PHE A 368 -6.35 25.52 15.40
N GLU A 369 -5.48 25.96 14.50
CA GLU A 369 -5.27 27.38 14.25
C GLU A 369 -6.07 27.86 13.03
N SER A 370 -6.62 29.06 13.13
CA SER A 370 -7.31 29.75 12.03
C SER A 370 -6.66 31.10 11.77
N LEU A 371 -6.52 31.47 10.50
CA LEU A 371 -6.04 32.79 10.10
C LEU A 371 -7.02 33.88 10.52
N ASP A 372 -6.50 34.95 11.13
CA ASP A 372 -7.27 36.13 11.51
C ASP A 372 -7.30 37.17 10.37
N ALA A 373 -6.25 37.16 9.54
CA ALA A 373 -6.09 37.99 8.35
C ALA A 373 -5.31 37.22 7.27
N LEU A 374 -5.39 37.69 6.03
CA LEU A 374 -4.59 37.12 4.94
C LEU A 374 -3.09 37.30 5.23
N PRO A 375 -2.27 36.25 5.07
CA PRO A 375 -0.82 36.37 5.17
C PRO A 375 -0.30 37.43 4.21
N LEU A 376 0.73 38.16 4.63
CA LEU A 376 1.38 39.20 3.83
C LEU A 376 2.80 38.77 3.48
N LEU A 377 3.18 39.00 2.22
CA LEU A 377 4.54 38.88 1.74
C LEU A 377 4.87 40.05 0.82
N SER A 378 5.99 40.72 1.07
CA SER A 378 6.48 41.82 0.24
C SER A 378 8.00 41.78 0.12
N ILE A 379 8.49 42.20 -1.05
CA ILE A 379 9.91 42.33 -1.34
C ILE A 379 10.24 43.83 -1.27
N GLU A 380 11.12 44.21 -0.35
CA GLU A 380 11.49 45.62 -0.15
C GLU A 380 12.33 46.07 -1.37
N ASP A 381 11.89 47.13 -2.04
CA ASP A 381 12.36 47.65 -3.36
C ASP A 381 11.68 47.07 -4.63
N ASP A 382 10.64 46.25 -4.49
CA ASP A 382 9.81 45.80 -5.62
C ASP A 382 8.34 46.27 -5.47
N ASP A 383 7.90 47.16 -6.38
CA ASP A 383 6.54 47.71 -6.39
C ASP A 383 5.47 46.72 -6.90
N SER A 384 5.86 45.51 -7.33
CA SER A 384 4.90 44.51 -7.80
C SER A 384 4.21 43.81 -6.63
N SER A 385 2.88 43.95 -6.57
CA SER A 385 2.04 43.27 -5.60
C SER A 385 2.07 41.75 -5.83
N LEU A 386 2.46 40.98 -4.82
CA LEU A 386 2.32 39.53 -4.81
C LEU A 386 0.87 39.14 -4.49
N VAL A 387 0.39 38.07 -5.11
CA VAL A 387 -0.99 37.60 -5.00
C VAL A 387 -1.05 36.34 -4.13
N TYR A 388 -1.81 36.41 -3.04
CA TYR A 388 -2.11 35.25 -2.18
C TYR A 388 -2.80 34.12 -2.96
N HIS A 389 -2.45 32.87 -2.67
CA HIS A 389 -2.82 31.65 -3.41
C HIS A 389 -2.34 31.56 -4.87
N GLN A 390 -1.43 32.43 -5.31
CA GLN A 390 -0.77 32.35 -6.63
C GLN A 390 0.73 32.47 -6.52
N ASP A 391 1.20 33.48 -5.80
CA ASP A 391 2.61 33.78 -5.58
C ASP A 391 3.11 33.21 -4.26
N TYR A 392 2.24 33.16 -3.24
CA TYR A 392 2.56 32.64 -1.92
C TYR A 392 1.30 32.18 -1.16
N VAL A 393 1.50 31.31 -0.16
CA VAL A 393 0.49 30.85 0.80
C VAL A 393 1.18 30.49 2.12
N GLU A 394 0.44 30.46 3.22
CA GLU A 394 0.93 29.95 4.51
C GLU A 394 1.35 28.48 4.42
N TYR A 395 2.42 28.15 5.12
CA TYR A 395 2.86 26.77 5.27
C TYR A 395 2.10 26.08 6.42
N SER A 396 1.54 24.90 6.16
CA SER A 396 0.92 24.04 7.17
C SER A 396 1.92 22.98 7.67
N GLY A 397 2.69 23.34 8.70
CA GLY A 397 3.78 22.52 9.26
C GLY A 397 3.49 21.88 10.61
N GLU A 398 4.52 21.25 11.19
CA GLU A 398 4.42 20.61 12.51
C GLU A 398 4.05 21.56 13.63
N ASN A 399 4.64 22.74 13.60
CA ASN A 399 4.45 23.71 14.64
C ASN A 399 3.55 24.84 14.16
N ARG A 400 3.05 25.61 15.12
CA ARG A 400 2.32 26.84 14.87
C ARG A 400 3.11 27.78 13.95
N ASN A 401 2.42 28.37 12.97
CA ASN A 401 3.00 29.25 11.96
C ASN A 401 2.47 30.67 12.13
N LEU A 402 3.00 31.40 13.10
CA LEU A 402 2.60 32.79 13.38
C LEU A 402 3.80 33.70 13.51
N GLY A 403 3.58 34.99 13.28
CA GLY A 403 4.54 36.05 13.60
C GLY A 403 4.76 37.02 12.45
N GLU A 404 5.65 37.98 12.71
CA GLU A 404 6.09 39.00 11.76
C GLU A 404 7.61 38.91 11.63
N ALA A 405 8.11 38.95 10.40
CA ALA A 405 9.53 38.91 10.11
C ALA A 405 9.90 39.90 9.01
N SER A 406 11.05 40.55 9.19
CA SER A 406 11.66 41.37 8.15
C SER A 406 13.19 41.25 8.20
N GLY A 407 13.79 40.98 7.05
CA GLY A 407 15.23 40.81 6.92
C GLY A 407 15.66 40.38 5.52
N PRO A 408 16.98 40.37 5.25
CA PRO A 408 17.52 39.87 4.01
C PRO A 408 17.33 38.36 3.88
N VAL A 409 17.07 37.89 2.66
CA VAL A 409 16.89 36.46 2.37
C VAL A 409 18.24 35.77 2.13
N ARG A 410 18.41 34.58 2.68
CA ARG A 410 19.52 33.66 2.40
C ARG A 410 18.98 32.33 1.95
N PHE A 411 19.44 31.86 0.80
CA PHE A 411 19.20 30.48 0.37
C PHE A 411 20.05 29.51 1.19
N VAL A 412 19.45 28.43 1.68
CA VAL A 412 20.12 27.34 2.39
C VAL A 412 19.61 26.00 1.87
N ALA A 413 20.54 25.13 1.48
CA ALA A 413 20.31 23.74 1.14
C ALA A 413 21.22 22.85 2.01
N LEU A 414 20.67 21.72 2.46
CA LEU A 414 21.33 20.82 3.40
C LEU A 414 21.49 19.43 2.77
N GLY A 415 22.72 18.93 2.72
CA GLY A 415 22.97 17.52 2.45
C GLY A 415 22.46 16.63 3.59
N GLU A 416 22.59 15.31 3.44
CA GLU A 416 22.20 14.38 4.49
C GLU A 416 23.01 14.65 5.78
N LEU A 417 22.34 15.01 6.88
CA LEU A 417 23.01 15.44 8.11
C LEU A 417 23.25 14.27 9.07
N THR A 418 24.48 14.15 9.54
CA THR A 418 24.88 13.21 10.59
C THR A 418 24.32 13.63 11.94
N ARG A 419 23.57 12.72 12.56
CA ARG A 419 23.02 12.89 13.90
C ARG A 419 23.81 12.08 14.92
N ILE A 420 24.09 12.65 16.08
CA ILE A 420 24.83 11.99 17.17
C ILE A 420 24.15 12.20 18.52
N GLY A 421 24.39 11.26 19.45
CA GLY A 421 23.89 11.31 20.83
C GLY A 421 22.69 10.40 21.08
N ASP A 422 22.23 10.32 22.33
CA ASP A 422 21.02 9.58 22.66
C ASP A 422 19.83 10.22 21.91
N TRP A 423 19.06 9.42 21.17
CA TRP A 423 17.91 9.87 20.38
C TRP A 423 18.23 10.88 19.25
N ASP A 424 19.45 10.84 18.70
CA ASP A 424 19.83 11.62 17.50
C ASP A 424 19.68 13.15 17.67
N GLN A 425 19.93 13.64 18.88
CA GLN A 425 19.61 15.02 19.29
C GLN A 425 20.61 16.08 18.84
N LYS A 426 21.83 15.71 18.45
CA LYS A 426 22.85 16.69 18.03
C LYS A 426 23.17 16.56 16.56
N ILE A 427 23.22 17.70 15.89
CA ILE A 427 23.60 17.84 14.49
C ILE A 427 24.82 18.77 14.44
N PRO A 428 26.05 18.23 14.51
CA PRO A 428 27.27 19.03 14.62
C PRO A 428 27.44 20.06 13.50
N ALA A 429 27.00 19.72 12.28
CA ALA A 429 27.07 20.60 11.12
C ALA A 429 26.29 21.92 11.29
N LEU A 430 25.26 21.94 12.16
CA LEU A 430 24.40 23.09 12.37
C LEU A 430 24.76 23.92 13.62
N GLU A 431 25.62 23.41 14.53
CA GLU A 431 25.87 24.05 15.84
C GLU A 431 26.55 25.42 15.74
N GLU A 432 27.32 25.69 14.69
CA GLU A 432 28.07 26.95 14.51
C GLU A 432 27.36 27.98 13.61
N LEU A 433 26.18 27.65 13.06
CA LEU A 433 25.44 28.52 12.15
C LEU A 433 24.53 29.48 12.92
N ASP A 434 24.57 30.76 12.54
CA ASP A 434 23.73 31.81 13.11
C ASP A 434 23.11 32.65 11.99
N TYR A 435 21.78 32.55 11.87
CA TYR A 435 20.98 33.27 10.87
C TYR A 435 19.95 34.19 11.54
N SER A 436 20.17 34.59 12.81
CA SER A 436 19.20 35.33 13.64
C SER A 436 18.60 36.59 13.00
N ASP A 437 19.29 37.19 12.03
CA ASP A 437 18.86 38.41 11.35
C ASP A 437 18.24 38.21 9.96
N GLU A 438 18.26 36.97 9.45
CA GLU A 438 17.94 36.62 8.05
C GLU A 438 16.63 35.80 7.94
N ILE A 439 16.05 35.81 6.74
CA ILE A 439 14.95 34.93 6.34
C ILE A 439 15.54 33.81 5.49
N LEU A 440 15.27 32.56 5.84
CA LEU A 440 15.86 31.40 5.15
C LEU A 440 14.97 30.96 3.98
N LEU A 441 15.54 30.76 2.80
CA LEU A 441 14.88 30.22 1.61
C LEU A 441 15.37 28.79 1.37
N THR A 442 14.46 27.83 1.24
CA THR A 442 14.79 26.42 0.93
C THR A 442 13.92 25.87 -0.22
N LEU A 443 14.42 24.83 -0.92
CA LEU A 443 13.72 24.13 -2.00
C LEU A 443 13.10 22.80 -1.56
N ALA A 444 13.49 22.32 -0.38
CA ALA A 444 13.14 21.02 0.15
C ALA A 444 12.40 21.16 1.47
N GLU A 445 11.17 20.67 1.53
CA GLU A 445 10.39 20.62 2.77
C GLU A 445 11.06 19.77 3.85
N ASN A 446 11.81 18.74 3.44
CA ASN A 446 12.59 17.90 4.36
C ASN A 446 13.65 18.68 5.15
N ASP A 447 14.17 19.78 4.59
CA ASP A 447 15.14 20.62 5.28
C ASP A 447 14.50 21.42 6.41
N LEU A 448 13.18 21.66 6.34
CA LEU A 448 12.46 22.50 7.28
C LEU A 448 12.71 22.07 8.73
N ARG A 449 12.61 20.77 9.00
CA ARG A 449 12.83 20.22 10.34
C ARG A 449 14.24 20.50 10.86
N ASN A 450 15.23 20.59 9.98
CA ASN A 450 16.61 20.92 10.34
C ASN A 450 16.79 22.44 10.50
N LEU A 451 16.23 23.23 9.60
CA LEU A 451 16.23 24.69 9.66
C LEU A 451 15.51 25.21 10.90
N GLU A 452 14.53 24.47 11.42
CA GLU A 452 13.84 24.77 12.67
C GLU A 452 14.76 24.88 13.89
N TYR A 453 15.90 24.17 13.89
CA TYR A 453 16.91 24.24 14.96
C TYR A 453 17.82 25.46 14.88
N LEU A 454 17.82 26.17 13.75
CA LEU A 454 18.69 27.33 13.53
C LEU A 454 18.00 28.63 13.95
N PRO A 455 18.72 29.55 14.60
CA PRO A 455 18.17 30.87 14.91
C PRO A 455 17.96 31.65 13.60
N ARG A 456 16.76 32.20 13.41
CA ARG A 456 16.31 32.87 12.16
C ARG A 456 15.09 33.73 12.40
N LYS A 457 14.73 34.60 11.45
CA LYS A 457 13.50 35.42 11.53
C LYS A 457 12.28 34.80 10.86
N GLY A 458 12.47 34.10 9.75
CA GLY A 458 11.38 33.60 8.90
C GLY A 458 11.87 32.51 7.96
N ILE A 459 10.97 31.75 7.37
CA ILE A 459 11.30 30.75 6.34
C ILE A 459 10.42 30.93 5.10
N LEU A 460 11.02 30.86 3.93
CA LEU A 460 10.36 30.75 2.64
C LEU A 460 10.68 29.40 2.02
N ILE A 461 9.65 28.71 1.53
CA ILE A 461 9.78 27.38 0.94
C ILE A 461 9.31 27.46 -0.50
N VAL A 462 10.12 27.02 -1.45
CA VAL A 462 9.71 27.01 -2.86
C VAL A 462 8.81 25.82 -3.13
N ALA A 463 7.54 26.08 -3.45
CA ALA A 463 6.57 25.06 -3.79
C ALA A 463 7.08 24.20 -4.97
N ARG A 464 6.99 22.87 -4.83
CA ARG A 464 7.39 21.94 -5.89
C ARG A 464 6.33 21.86 -6.97
N ASP A 465 5.05 21.81 -6.58
CA ASP A 465 3.91 21.86 -7.47
C ASP A 465 3.18 23.20 -7.33
N PRO A 466 2.93 23.97 -8.41
CA PRO A 466 2.11 25.17 -8.37
C PRO A 466 0.71 24.96 -7.76
N VAL A 467 0.17 23.73 -7.79
CA VAL A 467 -1.10 23.40 -7.15
C VAL A 467 -1.04 23.60 -5.63
N ASP A 468 0.10 23.37 -4.98
CA ASP A 468 0.25 23.49 -3.52
C ASP A 468 -0.03 24.92 -3.03
N LEU A 469 0.26 25.93 -3.86
CA LEU A 469 -0.04 27.33 -3.54
C LEU A 469 -1.54 27.63 -3.52
N ARG A 470 -2.36 26.82 -4.21
CA ARG A 470 -3.82 26.98 -4.29
C ARG A 470 -4.56 26.12 -3.27
N ARG A 471 -3.85 25.25 -2.55
CA ARG A 471 -4.44 24.35 -1.58
C ARG A 471 -4.60 25.04 -0.24
N HIS A 472 -5.68 24.70 0.41
CA HIS A 472 -6.02 25.19 1.73
C HIS A 472 -5.93 24.05 2.77
N TYR A 473 -5.22 24.29 3.86
CA TYR A 473 -4.95 23.28 4.89
C TYR A 473 -5.32 23.78 6.28
N THR A 474 -5.49 22.83 7.21
CA THR A 474 -5.62 23.17 8.63
C THR A 474 -4.23 23.51 9.19
N LEU A 475 -4.10 24.67 9.83
CA LEU A 475 -2.85 25.08 10.48
C LEU A 475 -2.65 24.34 11.81
N SER A 476 -1.38 24.06 12.12
CA SER A 476 -1.02 23.39 13.37
C SER A 476 -1.23 24.30 14.57
N PHE A 477 -1.84 23.75 15.61
CA PHE A 477 -1.99 24.38 16.92
C PHE A 477 -0.80 24.09 17.85
N LEU A 478 0.11 23.17 17.49
CA LEU A 478 1.18 22.72 18.38
C LEU A 478 2.12 23.88 18.74
N ASP A 479 2.30 24.09 20.04
CA ASP A 479 3.21 25.11 20.55
C ASP A 479 4.67 24.73 20.19
N PRO A 480 5.40 25.58 19.44
CA PRO A 480 6.80 25.31 19.12
C PRO A 480 7.69 25.22 20.37
N HIS A 481 7.25 25.68 21.54
CA HIS A 481 8.05 25.61 22.76
C HIS A 481 7.82 24.33 23.57
N ASP A 482 7.05 23.35 23.07
CA ASP A 482 6.80 22.11 23.79
C ASP A 482 8.10 21.30 23.99
N VAL A 483 8.26 20.75 25.20
CA VAL A 483 9.50 20.10 25.64
C VAL A 483 9.36 18.59 25.52
N PHE A 484 10.31 17.93 24.85
CA PHE A 484 10.28 16.47 24.71
C PHE A 484 10.31 15.78 26.09
N PHE A 485 9.59 14.66 26.21
CA PHE A 485 9.46 13.94 27.48
C PHE A 485 10.85 13.55 28.01
N GLY A 486 11.26 14.13 29.15
CA GLY A 486 12.55 13.88 29.78
C GLY A 486 13.72 14.78 29.31
N THR A 487 13.49 15.78 28.44
CA THR A 487 14.49 16.79 28.07
C THR A 487 14.13 18.18 28.60
N GLN A 488 15.03 19.15 28.44
CA GLN A 488 14.77 20.58 28.67
C GLN A 488 14.89 21.41 27.37
N GLN A 489 14.96 20.76 26.21
CA GLN A 489 15.10 21.43 24.92
C GLN A 489 13.71 21.73 24.33
N GLN A 490 13.50 23.00 23.96
CA GLN A 490 12.29 23.48 23.27
C GLN A 490 12.40 23.21 21.76
N ARG A 491 11.28 22.87 21.11
CA ARG A 491 11.22 22.49 19.70
C ARG A 491 10.87 23.67 18.77
N GLY A 492 11.70 24.71 18.76
CA GLY A 492 11.56 25.84 17.83
C GLY A 492 11.02 27.12 18.45
N GLN A 493 10.55 28.03 17.58
CA GLN A 493 10.03 29.37 17.91
C GLN A 493 8.88 29.70 16.95
N ASP A 494 7.92 30.54 17.37
CA ASP A 494 6.89 31.08 16.45
C ASP A 494 7.59 31.86 15.33
N THR A 495 7.65 31.24 14.14
CA THR A 495 8.40 31.75 12.99
C THR A 495 7.49 31.75 11.77
N PRO A 496 7.20 32.92 11.16
CA PRO A 496 6.36 32.96 9.98
C PRO A 496 7.05 32.20 8.83
N THR A 497 6.30 31.27 8.25
CA THR A 497 6.75 30.35 7.21
C THR A 497 5.76 30.36 6.05
N LEU A 498 6.23 30.64 4.83
CA LEU A 498 5.37 30.71 3.65
C LEU A 498 5.88 29.79 2.54
N TRP A 499 4.97 29.13 1.83
CA TRP A 499 5.27 28.62 0.50
C TRP A 499 5.25 29.78 -0.49
N ILE A 500 6.19 29.76 -1.44
CA ILE A 500 6.28 30.72 -2.53
C ILE A 500 6.42 30.01 -3.87
N SER A 501 6.00 30.68 -4.94
CA SER A 501 6.18 30.18 -6.30
C SER A 501 7.64 30.19 -6.74
N GLU A 502 7.99 29.33 -7.70
CA GLU A 502 9.32 29.34 -8.34
C GLU A 502 9.65 30.72 -8.93
N ALA A 503 8.64 31.44 -9.45
CA ALA A 503 8.82 32.78 -10.00
C ALA A 503 9.18 33.82 -8.92
N VAL A 504 8.58 33.75 -7.73
CA VAL A 504 8.95 34.62 -6.60
C VAL A 504 10.36 34.27 -6.11
N ALA A 505 10.68 32.98 -6.02
CA ALA A 505 12.01 32.54 -5.61
C ALA A 505 13.11 32.99 -6.59
N ASP A 506 12.88 32.88 -7.90
CA ASP A 506 13.81 33.38 -8.92
C ASP A 506 14.00 34.92 -8.84
N ARG A 507 12.95 35.67 -8.46
CA ARG A 507 13.06 37.11 -8.20
C ARG A 507 13.91 37.40 -6.96
N LEU A 508 13.73 36.65 -5.88
CA LEU A 508 14.56 36.80 -4.67
C LEU A 508 16.03 36.49 -4.94
N LEU A 509 16.31 35.57 -5.87
CA LEU A 509 17.65 35.19 -6.31
C LEU A 509 18.25 36.13 -7.37
N GLU A 510 17.50 37.14 -7.83
CA GLU A 510 17.97 38.08 -8.85
C GLU A 510 19.24 38.81 -8.36
N GLY A 511 20.32 38.74 -9.14
CA GLY A 511 21.62 39.31 -8.76
C GLY A 511 22.60 38.33 -8.10
N THR A 512 22.16 37.14 -7.69
CA THR A 512 23.06 36.09 -7.15
C THR A 512 23.76 35.29 -8.26
N GLY A 513 23.20 35.28 -9.48
CA GLY A 513 23.66 34.47 -10.60
C GLY A 513 23.14 33.02 -10.61
N TYR A 514 22.29 32.66 -9.64
CA TYR A 514 21.61 31.36 -9.57
C TYR A 514 20.14 31.47 -9.93
N THR A 515 19.58 30.36 -10.41
CA THR A 515 18.13 30.15 -10.61
C THR A 515 17.68 28.98 -9.76
N VAL A 516 16.39 28.90 -9.42
CA VAL A 516 15.82 27.78 -8.66
C VAL A 516 16.18 26.44 -9.32
N ARG A 517 16.09 26.35 -10.65
CA ARG A 517 16.44 25.12 -11.39
C ARG A 517 17.89 24.69 -11.16
N GLN A 518 18.83 25.64 -11.13
CA GLN A 518 20.24 25.33 -10.86
C GLN A 518 20.45 24.92 -9.41
N LEU A 519 19.79 25.61 -8.47
CA LEU A 519 19.88 25.30 -7.06
C LEU A 519 19.30 23.92 -6.74
N ARG A 520 18.20 23.49 -7.39
CA ARG A 520 17.67 22.11 -7.26
C ARG A 520 18.71 21.06 -7.68
N SER A 521 19.45 21.31 -8.76
CA SER A 521 20.52 20.38 -9.20
C SER A 521 21.72 20.35 -8.26
N ILE A 522 21.97 21.44 -7.52
CA ILE A 522 23.02 21.50 -6.50
C ILE A 522 22.56 20.76 -5.25
N ASP A 523 21.34 21.03 -4.78
CA ASP A 523 20.67 20.41 -3.64
C ASP A 523 20.66 18.88 -3.75
N GLU A 524 20.28 18.33 -4.92
CA GLU A 524 20.32 16.88 -5.18
C GLU A 524 21.73 16.25 -5.19
N GLY A 525 22.77 17.07 -5.27
CA GLY A 525 24.17 16.65 -5.38
C GLY A 525 25.04 16.91 -4.15
N LEU A 526 24.45 17.38 -3.04
CA LEU A 526 25.19 17.68 -1.82
C LEU A 526 25.67 16.39 -1.14
N ASP A 527 26.94 16.40 -0.70
CA ASP A 527 27.53 15.31 0.08
C ASP A 527 26.98 15.31 1.54
N GLN A 528 27.25 14.24 2.28
CA GLN A 528 26.88 14.13 3.70
C GLN A 528 27.50 15.28 4.53
N ASP A 529 26.69 15.90 5.40
CA ASP A 529 27.02 17.08 6.21
C ASP A 529 27.43 18.34 5.41
N GLU A 530 27.24 18.36 4.09
CA GLU A 530 27.49 19.54 3.26
C GLU A 530 26.35 20.55 3.40
N ILE A 531 26.72 21.83 3.55
CA ILE A 531 25.77 22.95 3.61
C ILE A 531 26.10 23.90 2.49
N PHE A 532 25.11 24.20 1.65
CA PHE A 532 25.24 25.16 0.57
C PHE A 532 24.37 26.38 0.84
N GLU A 533 25.00 27.56 0.88
CA GLU A 533 24.32 28.81 1.17
C GLU A 533 24.59 29.88 0.11
N VAL A 534 23.56 30.66 -0.22
CA VAL A 534 23.66 31.83 -1.12
C VAL A 534 22.98 33.02 -0.46
N PRO A 535 23.73 34.04 0.00
CA PRO A 535 23.13 35.27 0.47
C PRO A 535 22.55 36.03 -0.72
N THR A 536 21.23 36.22 -0.73
CA THR A 536 20.57 37.03 -1.78
C THR A 536 20.74 38.52 -1.48
N GLY A 537 20.68 38.88 -0.19
CA GLY A 537 20.67 40.27 0.27
C GLY A 537 19.36 41.01 -0.01
N THR A 538 18.38 40.36 -0.64
CA THR A 538 17.07 40.92 -0.96
C THR A 538 16.23 40.99 0.31
N PRO A 539 15.83 42.17 0.80
CA PRO A 539 15.02 42.28 2.00
C PRO A 539 13.58 41.88 1.70
N VAL A 540 13.00 41.09 2.60
CA VAL A 540 11.60 40.66 2.55
C VAL A 540 10.92 40.99 3.87
N SER A 541 9.64 41.35 3.80
CA SER A 541 8.76 41.42 4.96
C SER A 541 7.61 40.45 4.79
N MET A 542 7.37 39.64 5.83
CA MET A 542 6.33 38.62 5.87
C MET A 542 5.59 38.65 7.21
N GLU A 543 4.31 38.31 7.17
CA GLU A 543 3.43 38.33 8.34
C GLU A 543 2.37 37.24 8.23
N VAL A 544 2.21 36.46 9.29
CA VAL A 544 1.14 35.46 9.44
C VAL A 544 0.43 35.70 10.76
N GLN A 545 -0.85 36.07 10.69
CA GLN A 545 -1.70 36.35 11.84
C GLN A 545 -2.81 35.31 11.96
N GLY A 546 -2.96 34.73 13.15
CA GLY A 546 -3.95 33.71 13.42
C GLY A 546 -4.24 33.55 14.90
N SER A 547 -5.34 32.87 15.17
CA SER A 547 -5.84 32.57 16.50
C SER A 547 -6.03 31.07 16.71
N ALA A 548 -5.53 30.58 17.84
CA ALA A 548 -5.78 29.21 18.27
C ALA A 548 -7.25 29.04 18.70
N ARG A 549 -7.92 28.06 18.10
CA ARG A 549 -9.27 27.62 18.47
C ARG A 549 -9.13 26.32 19.26
N GLU A 550 -9.26 26.42 20.58
CA GLU A 550 -9.11 25.26 21.46
C GLU A 550 -10.44 24.56 21.73
N ASN A 551 -10.38 23.22 21.86
CA ASN A 551 -11.49 22.39 22.32
C ASN A 551 -12.79 22.58 21.51
N VAL A 552 -12.68 22.80 20.20
CA VAL A 552 -13.82 22.91 19.30
C VAL A 552 -14.50 21.54 19.20
N PRO A 553 -15.81 21.43 19.48
CA PRO A 553 -16.51 20.16 19.34
C PRO A 553 -16.63 19.79 17.86
N VAL A 554 -16.18 18.59 17.51
CA VAL A 554 -16.34 17.97 16.20
C VAL A 554 -17.19 16.71 16.35
N ARG A 555 -18.11 16.49 15.42
CA ARG A 555 -19.03 15.33 15.45
C ARG A 555 -18.61 14.31 14.40
N HIS A 556 -18.44 13.07 14.79
CA HIS A 556 -18.42 11.95 13.86
C HIS A 556 -19.82 11.35 13.78
N VAL A 557 -20.25 10.89 12.60
CA VAL A 557 -21.52 10.17 12.41
C VAL A 557 -21.22 8.70 12.20
N ILE A 558 -21.72 7.84 13.08
CA ILE A 558 -21.37 6.43 13.16
C ILE A 558 -22.66 5.60 13.16
N GLY A 559 -22.81 4.80 12.11
CA GLY A 559 -23.88 3.83 11.93
C GLY A 559 -23.32 2.43 11.78
N HIS A 560 -24.12 1.41 12.07
CA HIS A 560 -23.74 0.03 11.83
C HIS A 560 -24.86 -0.80 11.20
N LEU A 561 -24.47 -1.72 10.30
CA LEU A 561 -25.32 -2.74 9.73
C LEU A 561 -24.90 -4.09 10.33
N PRO A 562 -25.71 -4.68 11.23
CA PRO A 562 -25.32 -5.91 11.93
C PRO A 562 -25.17 -7.10 10.97
N GLY A 563 -24.14 -7.91 11.21
CA GLY A 563 -23.99 -9.22 10.58
C GLY A 563 -25.11 -10.17 11.01
N THR A 564 -25.53 -11.05 10.09
CA THR A 564 -26.51 -12.10 10.35
C THR A 564 -25.79 -13.40 10.71
N TYR A 565 -26.28 -14.07 11.76
CA TYR A 565 -25.78 -15.38 12.20
C TYR A 565 -26.00 -16.43 11.10
N GLY A 566 -24.93 -17.09 10.66
CA GLY A 566 -24.98 -18.22 9.73
C GLY A 566 -25.75 -19.40 10.33
N GLN A 567 -26.03 -20.45 9.55
CA GLN A 567 -26.67 -21.65 10.12
C GLN A 567 -25.75 -22.29 11.18
N PRO A 568 -26.30 -22.92 12.25
CA PRO A 568 -25.49 -23.54 13.29
C PRO A 568 -24.52 -24.58 12.67
N GLY A 569 -23.21 -24.28 12.77
CA GLY A 569 -22.13 -25.04 12.12
C GLY A 569 -21.28 -24.23 11.13
N GLU A 570 -21.74 -23.05 10.71
CA GLU A 570 -20.92 -22.03 10.02
C GLU A 570 -20.21 -21.13 11.04
N PHE A 571 -19.02 -20.63 10.70
CA PHE A 571 -18.22 -19.77 11.58
C PHE A 571 -19.04 -18.58 12.11
N GLU A 572 -18.92 -18.24 13.40
CA GLU A 572 -19.49 -17.01 13.98
C GLU A 572 -18.75 -15.81 13.36
N LEU A 573 -19.27 -15.28 12.25
CA LEU A 573 -18.72 -14.13 11.53
C LEU A 573 -19.39 -12.82 11.93
N ASP A 574 -20.46 -12.90 12.72
CA ASP A 574 -21.17 -11.74 13.25
C ASP A 574 -20.27 -10.92 14.18
N ASN A 575 -19.25 -11.51 14.79
CA ASN A 575 -18.20 -10.83 15.55
C ASN A 575 -17.08 -10.20 14.69
N LYS A 576 -17.10 -10.34 13.37
CA LYS A 576 -16.16 -9.65 12.48
C LYS A 576 -16.74 -8.31 12.04
N MET A 577 -15.91 -7.28 11.96
CA MET A 577 -16.33 -5.94 11.57
C MET A 577 -15.55 -5.39 10.37
N ILE A 578 -16.27 -4.82 9.41
CA ILE A 578 -15.71 -4.05 8.30
C ILE A 578 -15.99 -2.59 8.59
N VAL A 579 -14.97 -1.76 8.64
CA VAL A 579 -15.11 -0.32 8.88
C VAL A 579 -14.99 0.41 7.56
N VAL A 580 -16.01 1.19 7.19
CA VAL A 580 -16.00 2.03 6.00
C VAL A 580 -15.95 3.49 6.46
N LEU A 581 -14.92 4.19 6.03
CA LEU A 581 -14.58 5.55 6.44
C LEU A 581 -14.80 6.52 5.27
N ALA A 582 -15.34 7.69 5.56
CA ALA A 582 -15.34 8.82 4.64
C ALA A 582 -15.23 10.13 5.42
N GLN A 583 -14.33 11.02 4.99
CA GLN A 583 -14.25 12.36 5.54
C GLN A 583 -15.39 13.22 4.98
N TYR A 584 -15.99 14.07 5.81
CA TYR A 584 -17.07 14.95 5.34
C TYR A 584 -16.82 16.45 5.57
N ASP A 585 -15.88 16.82 6.42
CA ASP A 585 -15.56 18.22 6.74
C ASP A 585 -14.52 18.82 5.79
N SER A 586 -14.27 20.13 5.89
CA SER A 586 -13.15 20.79 5.24
C SER A 586 -12.30 21.55 6.27
N PRO A 587 -11.07 21.98 5.92
CA PRO A 587 -10.29 22.86 6.78
C PRO A 587 -11.07 24.13 7.20
N PRO A 588 -10.67 24.79 8.31
CA PRO A 588 -11.30 26.02 8.81
C PRO A 588 -11.39 27.11 7.75
N LEU A 589 -12.35 28.03 7.84
CA LEU A 589 -12.50 29.10 6.83
C LEU A 589 -11.27 30.03 6.76
N VAL A 590 -10.91 30.43 5.53
CA VAL A 590 -9.88 31.45 5.25
C VAL A 590 -10.55 32.83 5.14
N PRO A 591 -9.87 33.92 5.56
CA PRO A 591 -10.35 35.29 5.36
C PRO A 591 -10.34 35.81 3.91
N ASP A 592 -10.02 34.97 2.91
CA ASP A 592 -9.88 35.34 1.48
C ASP A 592 -11.21 35.68 0.81
N GLY A 593 -12.32 35.17 1.36
CA GLY A 593 -13.65 35.30 0.80
C GLY A 593 -13.96 34.30 -0.31
N ASP A 594 -13.05 33.37 -0.61
CA ASP A 594 -13.29 32.27 -1.53
C ASP A 594 -14.12 31.17 -0.85
N SER A 595 -14.80 30.37 -1.67
CA SER A 595 -15.56 29.21 -1.20
C SER A 595 -14.77 27.94 -1.47
N TYR A 596 -14.73 27.05 -0.48
CA TYR A 596 -14.07 25.75 -0.56
C TYR A 596 -15.09 24.64 -0.32
N PRO A 597 -15.90 24.24 -1.32
CA PRO A 597 -17.02 23.31 -1.11
C PRO A 597 -16.59 21.88 -0.79
N ALA A 598 -15.35 21.51 -1.11
CA ALA A 598 -14.79 20.17 -0.97
C ALA A 598 -15.72 19.09 -1.58
N ALA A 599 -16.25 19.37 -2.78
CA ALA A 599 -17.26 18.55 -3.42
C ALA A 599 -16.69 17.16 -3.77
N ASN A 600 -15.50 17.11 -4.38
CA ASN A 600 -14.84 15.87 -4.74
C ASN A 600 -13.96 15.36 -3.60
N ASP A 601 -13.15 16.19 -2.94
CA ASP A 601 -12.23 15.76 -1.86
C ASP A 601 -12.97 14.93 -0.79
N ASN A 602 -14.11 15.44 -0.29
CA ASN A 602 -14.80 14.86 0.86
C ASN A 602 -16.27 14.46 0.58
N ALA A 603 -17.10 15.35 -0.01
CA ALA A 603 -18.53 15.06 -0.17
C ALA A 603 -18.81 13.82 -1.04
N SER A 604 -18.01 13.60 -2.08
CA SER A 604 -18.12 12.45 -2.97
C SER A 604 -17.95 11.09 -2.27
N GLY A 605 -17.01 10.98 -1.32
CA GLY A 605 -16.77 9.75 -0.55
C GLY A 605 -17.98 9.37 0.29
N VAL A 606 -18.57 10.37 0.95
CA VAL A 606 -19.81 10.22 1.74
C VAL A 606 -20.99 9.86 0.84
N ALA A 607 -21.14 10.54 -0.30
CA ALA A 607 -22.21 10.29 -1.24
C ALA A 607 -22.20 8.86 -1.78
N VAL A 608 -21.02 8.36 -2.16
CA VAL A 608 -20.84 6.97 -2.59
C VAL A 608 -21.14 6.00 -1.44
N MET A 609 -20.71 6.29 -0.21
CA MET A 609 -21.04 5.47 0.97
C MET A 609 -22.56 5.35 1.17
N LEU A 610 -23.27 6.48 1.13
CA LEU A 610 -24.73 6.51 1.30
C LEU A 610 -25.45 5.71 0.21
N GLU A 611 -25.02 5.85 -1.03
CA GLU A 611 -25.59 5.11 -2.15
C GLU A 611 -25.31 3.60 -2.07
N VAL A 612 -24.10 3.19 -1.64
CA VAL A 612 -23.78 1.78 -1.32
C VAL A 612 -24.75 1.23 -0.27
N ILE A 613 -24.98 1.97 0.82
CA ILE A 613 -25.89 1.58 1.89
C ILE A 613 -27.31 1.39 1.35
N ARG A 614 -27.82 2.35 0.57
CA ARG A 614 -29.15 2.28 -0.04
C ARG A 614 -29.32 1.01 -0.86
N ILE A 615 -28.35 0.68 -1.71
CA ILE A 615 -28.39 -0.52 -2.56
C ILE A 615 -28.34 -1.80 -1.73
N MET A 616 -27.50 -1.86 -0.70
CA MET A 616 -27.46 -3.01 0.21
C MET A 616 -28.83 -3.25 0.83
N GLN A 617 -29.50 -2.21 1.29
CA GLN A 617 -30.83 -2.31 1.91
C GLN A 617 -31.92 -2.67 0.91
N GLU A 618 -32.01 -1.96 -0.22
CA GLU A 618 -33.05 -2.17 -1.23
C GLU A 618 -32.97 -3.55 -1.90
N THR A 619 -31.76 -4.05 -2.12
CA THR A 619 -31.54 -5.38 -2.70
C THR A 619 -31.71 -6.52 -1.68
N GLY A 620 -31.96 -6.18 -0.41
CA GLY A 620 -32.10 -7.14 0.68
C GLY A 620 -30.80 -7.88 1.00
N TYR A 621 -29.64 -7.24 0.78
CA TYR A 621 -28.34 -7.79 1.13
C TYR A 621 -28.26 -7.99 2.65
N GLN A 622 -27.93 -9.22 3.06
CA GLN A 622 -27.78 -9.60 4.46
C GLN A 622 -26.32 -9.99 4.68
N PRO A 623 -25.50 -9.13 5.31
CA PRO A 623 -24.09 -9.45 5.51
C PRO A 623 -23.91 -10.51 6.61
N TYR A 624 -22.81 -11.26 6.58
CA TYR A 624 -22.42 -12.15 7.68
C TYR A 624 -21.53 -11.44 8.68
N LYS A 625 -20.70 -10.51 8.20
CA LYS A 625 -19.88 -9.61 9.03
C LYS A 625 -20.62 -8.31 9.29
N THR A 626 -20.38 -7.70 10.43
CA THR A 626 -20.96 -6.38 10.76
C THR A 626 -20.25 -5.28 9.98
N PHE A 627 -21.00 -4.35 9.38
CA PHE A 627 -20.41 -3.11 8.84
C PHE A 627 -20.53 -2.00 9.87
N LEU A 628 -19.47 -1.22 10.03
CA LEU A 628 -19.46 0.05 10.74
C LEU A 628 -19.16 1.15 9.72
N PHE A 629 -20.16 1.98 9.44
CA PHE A 629 -20.02 3.14 8.57
C PHE A 629 -19.72 4.34 9.46
N VAL A 630 -18.58 4.98 9.25
CA VAL A 630 -18.21 6.18 10.00
C VAL A 630 -17.83 7.29 9.04
N THR A 631 -18.60 8.37 9.09
CA THR A 631 -18.24 9.63 8.45
C THR A 631 -17.65 10.54 9.51
N TYR A 632 -16.39 10.91 9.35
CA TYR A 632 -15.65 11.64 10.37
C TYR A 632 -15.40 13.09 9.96
N SER A 633 -15.36 13.96 10.97
CA SER A 633 -14.87 15.33 10.88
C SER A 633 -13.70 15.48 11.84
N GLY A 634 -12.82 16.44 11.57
CA GLY A 634 -11.65 16.67 12.38
C GLY A 634 -10.42 15.92 11.86
N GLU A 635 -10.36 15.63 10.56
CA GLU A 635 -9.10 15.24 9.90
C GLU A 635 -8.42 16.44 9.24
N GLY A 636 -7.10 16.40 9.15
CA GLY A 636 -6.26 17.47 8.62
C GLY A 636 -4.80 17.22 8.95
N LEU A 637 -3.94 18.20 8.67
CA LEU A 637 -2.53 18.15 9.06
C LEU A 637 -2.42 18.50 10.56
N GLU A 638 -2.45 17.50 11.44
CA GLU A 638 -2.22 17.73 12.88
C GLU A 638 -0.73 17.75 13.11
N GLY A 639 -0.20 18.93 13.41
CA GLY A 639 1.23 19.12 13.37
C GLY A 639 1.80 18.69 12.02
N GLY A 640 1.33 19.27 10.92
CA GLY A 640 2.03 19.19 9.62
C GLY A 640 1.98 17.81 8.96
N ALA A 641 1.42 16.81 9.64
CA ALA A 641 1.29 15.45 9.15
C ALA A 641 -0.19 15.06 9.03
N VAL A 642 -0.52 14.30 7.98
CA VAL A 642 -1.89 13.81 7.74
C VAL A 642 -2.31 12.95 8.94
N PHE A 643 -3.31 13.43 9.68
CA PHE A 643 -3.84 12.69 10.82
C PHE A 643 -4.79 11.60 10.34
N HIS A 644 -4.39 10.33 10.45
CA HIS A 644 -5.29 9.23 10.08
C HIS A 644 -6.29 8.93 11.22
N PRO A 645 -7.59 8.76 10.91
CA PRO A 645 -8.59 8.49 11.92
C PRO A 645 -8.38 7.10 12.56
N GLU A 646 -8.12 7.06 13.88
CA GLU A 646 -7.94 5.81 14.62
C GLU A 646 -9.25 5.06 14.82
N VAL A 647 -9.40 3.89 14.18
CA VAL A 647 -10.63 3.08 14.28
C VAL A 647 -10.93 2.64 15.71
N SER A 648 -9.90 2.37 16.50
CA SER A 648 -10.02 2.00 17.92
C SER A 648 -10.78 3.07 18.73
N LYS A 649 -10.59 4.36 18.44
CA LYS A 649 -11.30 5.47 19.09
C LYS A 649 -12.78 5.51 18.72
N PHE A 650 -13.16 5.14 17.50
CA PHE A 650 -14.57 5.03 17.10
C PHE A 650 -15.27 3.86 17.81
N LEU A 651 -14.58 2.74 17.99
CA LEU A 651 -15.15 1.55 18.64
C LEU A 651 -15.38 1.73 20.15
N GLN A 652 -14.63 2.62 20.80
CA GLN A 652 -14.81 2.92 22.24
C GLN A 652 -16.13 3.63 22.55
N THR A 653 -16.84 4.15 21.54
CA THR A 653 -18.08 4.92 21.72
C THR A 653 -19.23 4.08 22.27
N LYS A 654 -19.37 2.86 21.76
CA LYS A 654 -20.46 1.95 22.11
C LYS A 654 -19.90 0.83 22.96
N TYR A 655 -20.43 0.70 24.18
CA TYR A 655 -19.98 -0.31 25.12
C TYR A 655 -20.04 -1.71 24.48
N GLY A 656 -18.92 -2.43 24.56
CA GLY A 656 -18.79 -3.78 24.01
C GLY A 656 -18.26 -3.85 22.58
N PHE A 657 -18.30 -2.77 21.78
CA PHE A 657 -17.87 -2.84 20.37
C PHE A 657 -16.39 -3.20 20.24
N SER A 658 -15.52 -2.51 20.98
CA SER A 658 -14.07 -2.78 21.00
C SER A 658 -13.67 -4.14 21.60
N THR A 659 -14.59 -4.83 22.30
CA THR A 659 -14.32 -6.13 22.93
C THR A 659 -14.99 -7.31 22.21
N ILE A 660 -16.10 -7.06 21.52
CA ILE A 660 -16.91 -8.08 20.85
C ILE A 660 -16.45 -8.25 19.40
N PHE A 661 -16.07 -7.16 18.73
CA PHE A 661 -15.75 -7.20 17.31
C PHE A 661 -14.25 -7.24 17.05
N GLU A 662 -13.83 -8.13 16.15
CA GLU A 662 -12.50 -8.10 15.52
C GLU A 662 -12.61 -7.36 14.18
N VAL A 663 -11.88 -6.26 14.02
CA VAL A 663 -11.86 -5.48 12.78
C VAL A 663 -11.13 -6.28 11.70
N GLU A 664 -11.85 -6.66 10.65
CA GLU A 664 -11.33 -7.47 9.53
C GLU A 664 -10.70 -6.61 8.44
N ALA A 665 -11.25 -5.42 8.19
CA ALA A 665 -10.79 -4.50 7.16
C ALA A 665 -11.25 -3.07 7.42
N ILE A 666 -10.43 -2.11 7.00
CA ILE A 666 -10.74 -0.68 6.97
C ILE A 666 -10.75 -0.22 5.51
N VAL A 667 -11.82 0.43 5.08
CA VAL A 667 -12.00 0.91 3.70
C VAL A 667 -12.22 2.41 3.77
N ASP A 668 -11.25 3.19 3.30
CA ASP A 668 -11.28 4.65 3.30
C ASP A 668 -11.70 5.18 1.91
N LEU A 669 -12.66 6.09 1.89
CA LEU A 669 -13.29 6.64 0.68
C LEU A 669 -12.99 8.14 0.59
N ARG A 670 -12.28 8.55 -0.46
CA ARG A 670 -11.91 9.95 -0.68
C ARG A 670 -11.82 10.27 -2.17
N GLY A 671 -12.23 11.47 -2.60
CA GLY A 671 -11.98 11.89 -3.99
C GLY A 671 -12.59 10.97 -5.05
N LEU A 672 -13.84 10.52 -4.86
CA LEU A 672 -14.49 9.59 -5.78
C LEU A 672 -15.25 10.35 -6.87
N GLY A 673 -14.90 10.14 -8.13
CA GLY A 673 -15.66 10.71 -9.25
C GLY A 673 -15.13 12.02 -9.82
N ALA A 674 -13.85 12.35 -9.62
CA ALA A 674 -13.21 13.47 -10.32
C ALA A 674 -13.48 13.41 -11.83
N GLU A 675 -13.75 14.55 -12.48
CA GLU A 675 -13.95 14.61 -13.94
C GLU A 675 -12.67 14.23 -14.70
N SER A 676 -11.52 14.60 -14.16
CA SER A 676 -10.21 14.19 -14.68
C SER A 676 -9.87 12.75 -14.26
N GLY A 677 -8.94 12.12 -14.99
CA GLY A 677 -8.51 10.74 -14.72
C GLY A 677 -9.46 9.68 -15.29
N ASN A 678 -8.96 8.45 -15.43
CA ASN A 678 -9.68 7.35 -16.09
C ASN A 678 -9.71 6.04 -15.30
N ASP A 679 -9.07 6.00 -14.13
CA ASP A 679 -8.86 4.77 -13.38
C ASP A 679 -9.25 4.97 -11.91
N LEU A 680 -9.85 3.95 -11.32
CA LEU A 680 -9.96 3.84 -9.87
C LEU A 680 -8.57 3.58 -9.27
N LEU A 681 -8.17 4.38 -8.30
CA LEU A 681 -6.92 4.25 -7.56
C LEU A 681 -7.14 3.48 -6.26
N LEU A 682 -6.31 2.47 -6.04
CA LEU A 682 -6.26 1.70 -4.80
C LEU A 682 -4.96 2.02 -4.07
N SER A 683 -5.05 2.72 -2.92
CA SER A 683 -3.94 2.92 -1.98
C SER A 683 -3.99 1.84 -0.92
N THR A 684 -2.92 1.08 -0.68
CA THR A 684 -3.01 -0.19 0.05
C THR A 684 -2.16 -0.20 1.32
N GLY A 685 -2.77 -0.01 2.48
CA GLY A 685 -2.15 -0.16 3.79
C GLY A 685 -1.87 -1.62 4.16
N GLY A 686 -1.07 -2.31 3.35
CA GLY A 686 -0.49 -3.62 3.67
C GLY A 686 -1.23 -4.88 3.19
N SER A 687 -2.53 -4.82 2.85
CA SER A 687 -3.26 -6.05 2.48
C SER A 687 -3.32 -6.34 0.99
N LEU A 688 -2.54 -7.33 0.53
CA LEU A 688 -2.67 -7.85 -0.84
C LEU A 688 -4.04 -8.49 -1.08
N ARG A 689 -4.64 -9.13 -0.07
CA ARG A 689 -5.93 -9.81 -0.20
C ARG A 689 -7.05 -8.79 -0.44
N LEU A 690 -7.06 -7.71 0.34
CA LEU A 690 -8.00 -6.60 0.18
C LEU A 690 -7.79 -5.92 -1.17
N ALA A 691 -6.54 -5.63 -1.55
CA ALA A 691 -6.23 -5.04 -2.85
C ALA A 691 -6.71 -5.90 -4.03
N ASN A 692 -6.48 -7.22 -3.98
CA ASN A 692 -6.94 -8.15 -5.02
C ASN A 692 -8.46 -8.21 -5.11
N LEU A 693 -9.16 -8.17 -3.97
CA LEU A 693 -10.62 -8.17 -3.95
C LEU A 693 -11.17 -6.94 -4.68
N PHE A 694 -10.71 -5.75 -4.30
CA PHE A 694 -11.18 -4.49 -4.89
C PHE A 694 -10.78 -4.38 -6.37
N GLU A 695 -9.57 -4.79 -6.74
CA GLU A 695 -9.13 -4.84 -8.14
C GLU A 695 -9.96 -5.84 -8.96
N SER A 696 -10.29 -7.00 -8.39
CA SER A 696 -11.12 -8.00 -9.05
C SER A 696 -12.57 -7.56 -9.17
N ALA A 697 -13.09 -6.85 -8.17
CA ALA A 697 -14.42 -6.26 -8.21
C ALA A 697 -14.51 -5.19 -9.31
N ALA A 698 -13.58 -4.24 -9.35
CA ALA A 698 -13.51 -3.22 -10.40
C ALA A 698 -13.44 -3.85 -11.80
N ARG A 699 -12.52 -4.80 -12.02
CA ARG A 699 -12.41 -5.52 -13.31
C ARG A 699 -13.69 -6.26 -13.71
N ARG A 700 -14.43 -6.82 -12.76
CA ARG A 700 -15.71 -7.50 -13.03
C ARG A 700 -16.81 -6.51 -13.41
N MET A 701 -16.78 -5.32 -12.82
CA MET A 701 -17.66 -4.22 -13.17
C MET A 701 -17.24 -3.49 -14.46
N GLY A 702 -16.10 -3.86 -15.06
CA GLY A 702 -15.58 -3.21 -16.26
C GLY A 702 -14.89 -1.86 -15.99
N VAL A 703 -14.63 -1.55 -14.71
CA VAL A 703 -14.04 -0.30 -14.25
C VAL A 703 -12.51 -0.39 -14.35
N PRO A 704 -11.85 0.52 -15.07
CA PRO A 704 -10.40 0.60 -15.08
C PRO A 704 -9.85 0.85 -13.68
N VAL A 705 -8.79 0.14 -13.29
CA VAL A 705 -8.28 0.17 -11.91
C VAL A 705 -6.76 0.06 -11.89
N ARG A 706 -6.13 0.87 -11.05
CA ARG A 706 -4.69 0.93 -10.83
C ARG A 706 -4.42 0.90 -9.33
N ARG A 707 -3.37 0.19 -8.92
CA ARG A 707 -2.84 0.34 -7.57
C ARG A 707 -1.94 1.56 -7.57
N ALA A 708 -2.15 2.47 -6.62
CA ALA A 708 -1.21 3.56 -6.40
C ALA A 708 0.17 2.95 -6.17
N SER A 709 1.20 3.46 -6.86
CA SER A 709 2.56 3.04 -6.60
C SER A 709 2.97 3.63 -5.25
N GLU A 710 2.77 2.89 -4.18
CA GLU A 710 3.59 3.12 -2.99
C GLU A 710 5.05 3.01 -3.44
N GLN A 711 5.88 3.96 -2.99
CA GLN A 711 7.32 3.89 -3.20
C GLN A 711 7.79 2.48 -2.85
N VAL A 712 8.75 1.95 -3.60
CA VAL A 712 9.38 0.66 -3.28
C VAL A 712 9.93 0.79 -1.87
N ASP A 713 9.17 0.30 -0.91
CA ASP A 713 9.53 0.45 0.49
C ASP A 713 10.71 -0.47 0.75
N MET A 714 11.90 0.10 0.67
CA MET A 714 13.14 -0.59 0.99
C MET A 714 13.23 -0.87 2.49
N SER A 715 12.31 -0.33 3.32
CA SER A 715 12.21 -0.66 4.74
C SER A 715 11.82 -2.13 4.99
N ILE A 716 11.25 -2.78 3.98
CA ILE A 716 11.01 -4.24 3.93
C ILE A 716 12.35 -5.03 4.07
N VAL A 717 13.49 -4.41 3.72
CA VAL A 717 14.83 -5.04 3.69
C VAL A 717 15.82 -4.40 4.67
N PHE A 718 15.72 -3.09 4.91
CA PHE A 718 16.58 -2.33 5.82
C PHE A 718 15.73 -1.65 6.88
N ASP A 719 16.02 -1.90 8.15
CA ASP A 719 15.18 -1.57 9.31
C ASP A 719 15.16 -0.07 9.64
N ASP A 720 14.71 0.77 8.70
CA ASP A 720 14.45 2.20 8.91
C ASP A 720 12.99 2.48 8.57
N ARG A 721 12.15 2.49 9.60
CA ARG A 721 10.74 2.89 9.45
C ARG A 721 10.55 4.36 9.79
N SER A 722 9.72 5.00 8.96
CA SER A 722 9.04 6.24 9.28
C SER A 722 8.15 6.04 10.52
N LEU A 723 8.34 6.86 11.55
CA LEU A 723 7.54 6.92 12.78
C LEU A 723 6.07 7.36 12.57
N TRP A 724 5.62 7.45 11.31
CA TRP A 724 4.42 8.20 10.92
C TRP A 724 3.34 7.38 10.17
N GLU A 725 3.55 6.08 9.92
CA GLU A 725 2.48 5.19 9.43
C GLU A 725 1.67 4.63 10.61
N GLY A 726 0.61 5.34 10.99
CA GLY A 726 -0.12 5.13 12.24
C GLY A 726 -0.73 3.73 12.45
N SER A 727 -0.53 3.19 13.65
CA SER A 727 -1.51 2.73 14.67
C SER A 727 -2.81 1.96 14.30
N GLN A 728 -3.02 1.49 13.08
CA GLN A 728 -4.24 0.71 12.75
C GLN A 728 -4.04 -0.78 13.05
N GLU A 729 -4.92 -1.37 13.86
CA GLU A 729 -4.88 -2.79 14.26
C GLU A 729 -5.34 -3.76 13.16
N ALA A 730 -5.86 -3.25 12.03
CA ALA A 730 -6.43 -4.04 10.94
C ALA A 730 -5.99 -3.54 9.55
N PRO A 731 -5.96 -4.41 8.53
CA PRO A 731 -5.53 -4.01 7.20
C PRO A 731 -6.45 -2.97 6.56
N SER A 732 -5.87 -1.95 5.91
CA SER A 732 -6.61 -0.84 5.32
C SER A 732 -6.43 -0.71 3.80
N ILE A 733 -7.44 -0.14 3.14
CA ILE A 733 -7.39 0.23 1.72
C ILE A 733 -8.06 1.60 1.53
N GLY A 734 -7.36 2.52 0.89
CA GLY A 734 -7.90 3.78 0.40
C GLY A 734 -8.38 3.63 -1.04
N ILE A 735 -9.57 4.16 -1.32
CA ILE A 735 -10.21 4.16 -2.63
C ILE A 735 -10.41 5.61 -3.06
N SER A 736 -9.85 5.96 -4.21
CA SER A 736 -10.02 7.28 -4.82
C SER A 736 -10.07 7.18 -6.35
N TRP A 737 -10.47 8.25 -7.02
CA TRP A 737 -10.45 8.32 -8.49
C TRP A 737 -9.22 9.08 -8.98
N ASP A 738 -8.55 8.60 -10.04
CA ASP A 738 -7.37 9.29 -10.60
C ASP A 738 -7.66 10.77 -10.89
N GLY A 739 -6.72 11.67 -10.59
CA GLY A 739 -6.90 13.11 -10.79
C GLY A 739 -7.70 13.87 -9.72
N TRP A 740 -8.24 13.22 -8.69
CA TRP A 740 -8.97 13.90 -7.61
C TRP A 740 -8.13 14.98 -6.88
N GLU A 741 -6.81 14.77 -6.76
CA GLU A 741 -5.87 15.68 -6.09
C GLU A 741 -5.66 17.01 -6.85
N ALA A 742 -6.08 17.08 -8.12
CA ALA A 742 -5.89 18.27 -8.95
C ALA A 742 -6.75 19.45 -8.49
N THR A 743 -7.94 19.17 -7.95
CA THR A 743 -8.85 20.17 -7.38
C THR A 743 -8.93 20.09 -5.87
N ALA A 744 -8.53 18.97 -5.25
CA ALA A 744 -8.62 18.76 -3.80
C ALA A 744 -8.06 19.94 -2.99
N ARG A 745 -8.82 20.37 -1.99
CA ARG A 745 -8.52 21.51 -1.10
C ARG A 745 -8.35 22.86 -1.79
N THR A 746 -8.81 23.02 -3.03
CA THR A 746 -8.82 24.31 -3.73
C THR A 746 -10.24 24.84 -3.85
N SER A 747 -10.39 26.13 -4.15
CA SER A 747 -11.70 26.73 -4.47
C SER A 747 -12.32 26.20 -5.77
N SER A 748 -11.55 25.44 -6.56
CA SER A 748 -12.04 24.75 -7.76
C SER A 748 -12.64 23.35 -7.48
N ASP A 749 -12.66 22.90 -6.22
CA ASP A 749 -13.31 21.65 -5.83
C ASP A 749 -14.84 21.79 -5.70
N ILE A 750 -15.48 21.98 -6.85
CA ILE A 750 -16.90 22.27 -7.03
C ILE A 750 -17.64 21.09 -7.69
N ILE A 751 -18.97 21.16 -7.71
CA ILE A 751 -19.84 20.10 -8.26
C ILE A 751 -19.50 19.82 -9.74
N GLU A 752 -19.16 20.85 -10.52
CA GLU A 752 -18.79 20.72 -11.94
C GLU A 752 -17.47 19.96 -12.15
N ALA A 753 -16.63 19.82 -11.12
CA ALA A 753 -15.40 19.04 -11.19
C ALA A 753 -15.64 17.52 -11.01
N ILE A 754 -16.90 17.09 -10.91
CA ILE A 754 -17.29 15.70 -10.64
C ILE A 754 -18.07 15.13 -11.82
N SER A 755 -17.68 13.93 -12.23
CA SER A 755 -18.36 13.14 -13.25
C SER A 755 -19.31 12.13 -12.60
N VAL A 756 -20.58 12.20 -12.98
CA VAL A 756 -21.62 11.24 -12.58
C VAL A 756 -21.27 9.82 -13.02
N ASP A 757 -20.70 9.66 -14.23
CA ASP A 757 -20.31 8.36 -14.75
C ASP A 757 -19.15 7.76 -13.92
N ASN A 758 -18.19 8.61 -13.51
CA ASN A 758 -17.06 8.16 -12.69
C ASN A 758 -17.50 7.81 -11.26
N LEU A 759 -18.47 8.56 -10.69
CA LEU A 759 -19.13 8.21 -9.43
C LEU A 759 -19.81 6.84 -9.52
N GLU A 760 -20.56 6.60 -10.61
CA GLU A 760 -21.25 5.33 -10.85
C GLU A 760 -20.26 4.16 -10.98
N GLU A 761 -19.19 4.33 -11.75
CA GLU A 761 -18.14 3.32 -11.92
C GLU A 761 -17.45 2.99 -10.58
N ALA A 762 -16.99 4.01 -9.85
CA ALA A 762 -16.37 3.84 -8.55
C ALA A 762 -17.32 3.15 -7.54
N GLY A 763 -18.57 3.61 -7.48
CA GLY A 763 -19.60 3.08 -6.60
C GLY A 763 -19.99 1.63 -6.89
N ARG A 764 -20.08 1.25 -8.17
CA ARG A 764 -20.29 -0.14 -8.59
C ARG A 764 -19.17 -1.07 -8.15
N ALA A 765 -17.92 -0.66 -8.40
CA ALA A 765 -16.75 -1.43 -8.01
C ALA A 765 -16.68 -1.62 -6.48
N LEU A 766 -16.91 -0.55 -5.73
CA LEU A 766 -16.94 -0.54 -4.27
C LEU A 766 -18.07 -1.40 -3.72
N SER A 767 -19.29 -1.27 -4.25
CA SER A 767 -20.46 -2.05 -3.84
C SER A 767 -20.18 -3.55 -3.94
N LEU A 768 -19.64 -4.00 -5.08
CA LEU A 768 -19.31 -5.41 -5.29
C LEU A 768 -18.23 -5.88 -4.31
N ALA A 769 -17.17 -5.09 -4.11
CA ALA A 769 -16.09 -5.44 -3.18
C ALA A 769 -16.61 -5.58 -1.75
N LEU A 770 -17.38 -4.60 -1.25
CA LEU A 770 -17.94 -4.64 0.10
C LEU A 770 -18.93 -5.78 0.28
N MET A 771 -19.83 -6.05 -0.67
CA MET A 771 -20.76 -7.19 -0.58
C MET A 771 -20.05 -8.54 -0.54
N ILE A 772 -18.94 -8.71 -1.28
CA ILE A 772 -18.12 -9.91 -1.17
C ILE A 772 -17.43 -9.96 0.19
N LEU A 773 -16.82 -8.85 0.62
CA LEU A 773 -16.08 -8.74 1.87
C LEU A 773 -16.96 -9.06 3.09
N GLY A 774 -18.22 -8.61 3.07
CA GLY A 774 -19.20 -8.81 4.14
C GLY A 774 -19.76 -10.23 4.24
N ARG A 775 -19.54 -11.08 3.24
CA ARG A 775 -20.06 -12.46 3.18
C ARG A 775 -18.96 -13.52 3.20
N GLU A 776 -17.86 -13.28 2.48
CA GLU A 776 -16.82 -14.27 2.27
C GLU A 776 -15.69 -14.11 3.30
N THR A 777 -15.19 -15.24 3.80
CA THR A 777 -13.97 -15.29 4.63
C THR A 777 -12.71 -15.50 3.81
N GLN A 778 -12.86 -16.05 2.60
CA GLN A 778 -11.79 -16.31 1.64
C GLN A 778 -12.03 -15.50 0.38
N TYR A 779 -11.77 -14.19 0.47
CA TYR A 779 -11.88 -13.25 -0.66
C TYR A 779 -10.54 -13.02 -1.36
#